data_AF-A0A8D9EQJ5-F1
#
_entry.id   AF-A0A8D9EQJ5-F1
#
_cell.length_a   1.000
_cell.length_b   1.000
_cell.length_c   1.000
_cell.angle_alpha   90.00
_cell.angle_beta   90.00
_cell.angle_gamma   90.00
#
_symmetry.space_group_name_H-M   'P 1'
#
loop_
_entity.id
_entity.type
_entity.pdbx_description
1 polymer ?
#
loop_
_entity_poly.entity_id
_entity_poly.type
_entity_poly.pdbx_seq_one_letter_code
_entity_poly.pdbx_strand_id
1 'polypeptide(L)'
;MTNNGFKAHNPEVYGNEITVIRTLSKTSSFKIRAENGQQYPVKKAEIKALADRFQIQATNPVAILNQNTARTFLNSSDPKQKYKLFMEATLFDAILSKKVETVNDLKLMNSILEDKRRALGKLEVELNKDKEKLALIEKCKQAFERKSELQNELLWSRVVQSEHAKGGMLEKRKELLAQVKDIQGKIDKKETKERQFHEKIAEMTAAIQAQVSELKKYQDQHDKLQHTKRGKVRELEEKKLKEVSIKKKIASREHDNCNIKAEMDDYERKKVELEEKKQEARRKRNEVEQKRGNIEAAKRTLAQDKTNAENAVEQAATVIHQKKQKIQKLNVVINQKEEHLRRVQSKQSNTLSQYGPWMQQLVDSIKEAFKKRKFSKMPRGPLGAYIKMKDPNLAALAEYGLGYGNLRKFVVNTREDEKELKLIMDRVMPPNVARLPITCAKFVEKPFNGIREAHYNNVFSNLEIEDPVVSNILIELTNCQGTILIEDNKTAHALLSNPRNVPANTVLGYTPDGSKHFPNSGRGVYKTYQGSLNSKVPRFVQTEQTTLIRELTNEIKQLKSEMTSMQQEIRADEKELMRCQQHERDVANQLSNLVSKLKKLQDDLNRSVVDEESKLAPLDLYKEEYSNNLRDIDKCETELKQIWEEQKVIKTRIKQLDEELAELAPYLESDEVTKMAEVEEMKTNLVRFKSDTGTWQSKLKEAQTKVEHLTKRLEDQSAMVELYTKEAEELASRDLYPNPRPMSEVEEELIGEENLLDKAELEAAISERLDSYEKSRLECDVADSTARTIENSLKRREVAIKILLKATIEATRLSFVSTLSVRGFEGELHMDTGNTRLDIYIVPRDNDSRDKLNKSQLKDTASLSGGEKSYTTVAFIMALWSTMAVPFFSMDEFDVFMDSINRKNIMELLLHNARNPNMKDRQFLFLTPLDCSILNSDIDLTIHKMLDPQRHNAMSQG
;
A
#
# COMPACT_ATOMS: atom_id res chain seq x y z
N MET A 1 -10.09 26.62 -45.75
CA MET A 1 -10.91 26.53 -44.52
C MET A 1 -10.61 27.76 -43.68
N THR A 2 -11.62 28.50 -43.22
CA THR A 2 -11.41 29.68 -42.38
C THR A 2 -10.95 29.26 -40.98
N ASN A 3 -9.80 29.78 -40.54
CA ASN A 3 -9.11 29.39 -39.31
C ASN A 3 -9.18 30.47 -38.22
N ASN A 4 -10.38 31.03 -38.00
CA ASN A 4 -10.60 32.15 -37.09
C ASN A 4 -11.57 31.82 -35.95
N GLY A 5 -11.56 32.63 -34.91
CA GLY A 5 -12.45 32.50 -33.75
C GLY A 5 -12.01 31.44 -32.75
N PHE A 6 -12.87 31.14 -31.77
CA PHE A 6 -12.54 30.29 -30.61
C PHE A 6 -12.06 28.88 -30.97
N LYS A 7 -12.42 28.35 -32.15
CA LYS A 7 -12.03 27.02 -32.61
C LYS A 7 -10.80 27.00 -33.54
N ALA A 8 -10.16 28.15 -33.80
CA ALA A 8 -8.98 28.24 -34.65
C ALA A 8 -7.90 27.23 -34.26
N HIS A 9 -7.36 26.51 -35.24
CA HIS A 9 -6.31 25.52 -35.07
C HIS A 9 -4.95 26.17 -35.31
N ASN A 10 -4.13 26.27 -34.25
CA ASN A 10 -2.79 26.86 -34.28
C ASN A 10 -2.72 28.14 -35.13
N PRO A 11 -3.52 29.18 -34.82
CA PRO A 11 -3.59 30.40 -35.62
C PRO A 11 -2.23 31.10 -35.72
N GLU A 12 -1.38 30.98 -34.70
CA GLU A 12 0.03 31.42 -34.67
C GLU A 12 0.87 30.83 -35.82
N VAL A 13 0.56 29.60 -36.26
CA VAL A 13 1.36 28.84 -37.24
C VAL A 13 0.73 28.90 -38.63
N TYR A 14 -0.59 28.77 -38.71
CA TYR A 14 -1.29 28.64 -39.98
C TYR A 14 -1.99 29.92 -40.46
N GLY A 15 -2.09 30.94 -39.61
CA GLY A 15 -2.84 32.17 -39.91
C GLY A 15 -4.34 31.93 -39.96
N ASN A 16 -5.05 32.81 -40.64
CA ASN A 16 -6.52 32.85 -40.71
C ASN A 16 -7.12 31.88 -41.74
N GLU A 17 -6.28 31.18 -42.51
CA GLU A 17 -6.72 30.23 -43.53
C GLU A 17 -5.86 28.97 -43.51
N ILE A 18 -6.53 27.81 -43.55
CA ILE A 18 -5.89 26.50 -43.72
C ILE A 18 -6.34 25.89 -45.05
N THR A 19 -5.38 25.56 -45.91
CA THR A 19 -5.62 24.74 -47.11
C THR A 19 -5.00 23.35 -46.95
N VAL A 20 -5.81 22.30 -47.05
CA VAL A 20 -5.32 20.92 -47.03
C VAL A 20 -5.01 20.47 -48.46
N ILE A 21 -3.76 20.06 -48.70
CA ILE A 21 -3.28 19.56 -49.98
C ILE A 21 -3.04 18.06 -49.85
N ARG A 22 -3.70 17.27 -50.68
CA ARG A 22 -3.44 15.83 -50.82
C ARG A 22 -2.77 15.57 -52.15
N THR A 23 -1.58 14.98 -52.13
CA THR A 23 -0.93 14.50 -53.36
C THR A 23 -1.34 13.06 -53.60
N LEU A 24 -1.98 12.81 -54.74
CA LEU A 24 -2.39 11.47 -55.17
C LEU A 24 -1.20 10.78 -55.86
N SER A 25 -0.52 9.91 -55.13
CA SER A 25 0.55 9.01 -55.64
C SER A 25 0.35 7.60 -55.06
N LYS A 26 1.24 6.65 -55.38
CA LYS A 26 1.25 5.29 -54.78
C LYS A 26 1.21 5.33 -53.24
N THR A 27 1.79 6.38 -52.63
CA THR A 27 1.70 6.69 -51.21
C THR A 27 1.09 8.08 -51.03
N SER A 28 -0.24 8.16 -50.88
CA SER A 28 -0.95 9.43 -50.64
C SER A 28 -0.29 10.20 -49.48
N SER A 29 0.13 11.45 -49.73
CA SER A 29 0.69 12.34 -48.69
C SER A 29 -0.19 13.57 -48.49
N PHE A 30 -0.16 14.11 -47.27
CA PHE A 30 -0.92 15.30 -46.90
C PHE A 30 0.02 16.44 -46.50
N LYS A 31 -0.34 17.65 -46.91
CA LYS A 31 0.30 18.90 -46.48
C LYS A 31 -0.76 19.91 -46.07
N ILE A 32 -0.47 20.72 -45.06
CA ILE A 32 -1.23 21.93 -44.75
C ILE A 32 -0.48 23.12 -45.32
N ARG A 33 -1.16 23.95 -46.11
CA ARG A 33 -0.69 25.26 -46.53
C ARG A 33 -1.35 26.32 -45.63
N ALA A 34 -0.52 27.15 -45.01
CA ALA A 34 -0.89 28.29 -44.19
C ALA A 34 -1.27 29.51 -45.05
N GLU A 35 -1.86 30.53 -44.42
CA GLU A 35 -2.23 31.81 -45.05
C GLU A 35 -1.05 32.50 -45.76
N ASN A 36 0.15 32.42 -45.18
CA ASN A 36 1.39 32.97 -45.76
C ASN A 36 1.95 32.14 -46.94
N GLY A 37 1.25 31.09 -47.37
CA GLY A 37 1.66 30.19 -48.45
C GLY A 37 2.64 29.08 -48.04
N GLN A 38 3.14 29.08 -46.80
CA GLN A 38 4.07 28.06 -46.30
C GLN A 38 3.38 26.71 -46.15
N GLN A 39 4.09 25.63 -46.49
CA GLN A 39 3.55 24.27 -46.50
C GLN A 39 4.22 23.38 -45.45
N TYR A 40 3.40 22.64 -44.72
CA TYR A 40 3.80 21.75 -43.64
C TYR A 40 3.35 20.31 -43.97
N PRO A 41 4.26 19.33 -44.03
CA PRO A 41 3.87 17.93 -44.16
C PRO A 41 3.14 17.47 -42.91
N VAL A 42 2.03 16.77 -43.07
CA VAL A 42 1.19 16.33 -41.94
C VAL A 42 0.77 14.87 -42.09
N LYS A 43 0.55 14.22 -40.94
CA LYS A 43 0.07 12.84 -40.92
C LYS A 43 -1.44 12.78 -41.08
N LYS A 44 -1.95 11.64 -41.55
CA LYS A 44 -3.40 11.39 -41.67
C LYS A 44 -4.16 11.60 -40.35
N ALA A 45 -3.53 11.27 -39.21
CA ALA A 45 -4.12 11.46 -37.88
C ALA A 45 -4.39 12.94 -37.56
N GLU A 46 -3.47 13.83 -37.95
CA GLU A 46 -3.63 15.28 -37.76
C GLU A 46 -4.74 15.83 -38.65
N ILE A 47 -4.86 15.34 -39.89
CA ILE A 47 -5.99 15.68 -40.77
C ILE A 47 -7.34 15.24 -40.16
N LYS A 48 -7.39 14.07 -39.51
CA LYS A 48 -8.60 13.61 -38.81
C LYS A 48 -8.94 14.50 -37.63
N ALA A 49 -7.95 14.86 -36.80
CA ALA A 49 -8.14 15.78 -35.68
C ALA A 49 -8.58 17.18 -36.15
N LEU A 50 -8.05 17.64 -37.30
CA LEU A 50 -8.45 18.88 -37.95
C LEU A 50 -9.91 18.81 -38.40
N ALA A 51 -10.32 17.72 -39.07
CA ALA A 51 -11.70 17.49 -39.48
C ALA A 51 -12.66 17.50 -38.27
N ASP A 52 -12.31 16.82 -37.18
CA ASP A 52 -13.11 16.80 -35.94
C ASP A 52 -13.25 18.21 -35.33
N ARG A 53 -12.16 18.98 -35.30
CA ARG A 53 -12.15 20.36 -34.77
C ARG A 53 -13.06 21.29 -35.57
N PHE A 54 -13.07 21.15 -36.89
CA PHE A 54 -13.92 21.91 -37.80
C PHE A 54 -15.29 21.26 -38.06
N GLN A 55 -15.63 20.18 -37.35
CA GLN A 55 -16.90 19.46 -37.48
C GLN A 55 -17.18 18.94 -38.91
N ILE A 56 -16.13 18.58 -39.65
CA ILE A 56 -16.25 17.97 -40.98
C ILE A 56 -16.50 16.48 -40.79
N GLN A 57 -17.76 16.08 -40.95
CA GLN A 57 -18.21 14.70 -40.75
C GLN A 57 -18.29 13.94 -42.08
N ALA A 58 -17.13 13.71 -42.72
CA ALA A 58 -17.10 13.12 -44.07
C ALA A 58 -17.65 11.68 -44.15
N THR A 59 -17.69 10.96 -43.02
CA THR A 59 -18.24 9.60 -42.93
C THR A 59 -19.74 9.58 -42.60
N ASN A 60 -20.34 10.73 -42.29
CA ASN A 60 -21.75 10.79 -41.95
C ASN A 60 -22.60 10.72 -43.23
N PRO A 61 -23.40 9.66 -43.43
CA PRO A 61 -24.13 9.43 -44.67
C PRO A 61 -25.19 10.48 -44.99
N VAL A 62 -25.61 11.27 -44.00
CA VAL A 62 -26.59 12.36 -44.16
C VAL A 62 -25.90 13.71 -44.38
N ALA A 63 -24.65 13.87 -43.94
CA ALA A 63 -23.84 15.06 -44.26
C ALA A 63 -23.30 15.02 -45.69
N ILE A 64 -22.78 13.85 -46.10
CA ILE A 64 -22.32 13.56 -47.46
C ILE A 64 -23.10 12.36 -47.97
N LEU A 65 -24.17 12.64 -48.69
CA LEU A 65 -25.03 11.63 -49.28
C LEU A 65 -24.46 11.23 -50.64
N ASN A 66 -23.80 10.09 -50.71
CA ASN A 66 -23.29 9.52 -51.97
C ASN A 66 -24.41 8.81 -52.76
N GLN A 67 -24.16 8.51 -54.04
CA GLN A 67 -25.09 7.83 -54.95
C GLN A 67 -25.72 6.55 -54.37
N ASN A 68 -24.90 5.64 -53.80
CA ASN A 68 -25.39 4.37 -53.27
C ASN A 68 -26.27 4.56 -52.04
N THR A 69 -25.85 5.43 -51.12
CA THR A 69 -26.60 5.79 -49.91
C THR A 69 -27.91 6.49 -50.25
N ALA A 70 -27.90 7.43 -51.20
CA ALA A 70 -29.11 8.08 -51.72
C ALA A 70 -30.10 7.07 -52.28
N ARG A 71 -29.62 6.12 -53.10
CA ARG A 71 -30.46 5.08 -53.73
C ARG A 71 -31.08 4.11 -52.72
N THR A 72 -30.31 3.64 -51.74
CA THR A 72 -30.83 2.79 -50.66
C THR A 72 -31.82 3.55 -49.79
N PHE A 73 -31.56 4.84 -49.53
CA PHE A 73 -32.35 5.65 -48.62
C PHE A 73 -33.68 6.12 -49.19
N LEU A 74 -33.71 6.64 -50.42
CA LEU A 74 -34.95 7.08 -51.10
C LEU A 74 -35.94 5.93 -51.32
N ASN A 75 -35.43 4.69 -51.38
CA ASN A 75 -36.24 3.51 -51.64
C ASN A 75 -36.53 2.63 -50.41
N SER A 76 -35.85 2.81 -49.28
CA SER A 76 -36.06 2.00 -48.07
C SER A 76 -37.32 2.43 -47.31
N SER A 77 -38.27 1.49 -47.14
CA SER A 77 -39.43 1.68 -46.27
C SER A 77 -39.20 1.12 -44.85
N ASP A 78 -38.05 0.48 -44.56
CA ASP A 78 -37.80 -0.24 -43.31
C ASP A 78 -37.61 0.71 -42.11
N PRO A 79 -38.49 0.66 -41.08
CA PRO A 79 -38.38 1.47 -39.87
C PRO A 79 -37.08 1.30 -39.09
N LYS A 80 -36.43 0.12 -39.12
CA LYS A 80 -35.17 -0.11 -38.40
C LYS A 80 -33.98 0.57 -39.08
N GLN A 81 -33.94 0.53 -40.42
CA GLN A 81 -32.92 1.23 -41.19
C GLN A 81 -33.02 2.75 -41.01
N LYS A 82 -34.24 3.30 -40.97
CA LYS A 82 -34.47 4.72 -40.69
C LYS A 82 -33.99 5.11 -39.28
N TYR A 83 -34.25 4.27 -38.27
CA TYR A 83 -33.75 4.48 -36.91
C TYR A 83 -32.23 4.45 -36.85
N LYS A 84 -31.60 3.44 -37.47
CA LYS A 84 -30.14 3.33 -37.53
C LYS A 84 -29.52 4.57 -38.18
N LEU A 85 -30.09 5.05 -39.28
CA LEU A 85 -29.62 6.26 -39.94
C LEU A 85 -29.76 7.49 -39.04
N PHE A 86 -30.89 7.65 -38.34
CA PHE A 86 -31.04 8.74 -37.36
C PHE A 86 -29.89 8.71 -36.34
N MET A 87 -29.57 7.54 -35.80
CA MET A 87 -28.49 7.37 -34.82
C MET A 87 -27.10 7.66 -35.39
N GLU A 88 -26.84 7.27 -36.64
CA GLU A 88 -25.58 7.58 -37.35
C GLU A 88 -25.48 9.08 -37.68
N ALA A 89 -26.55 9.67 -38.21
CA ALA A 89 -26.61 11.06 -38.65
C ALA A 89 -26.43 12.05 -37.49
N THR A 90 -26.98 11.72 -36.33
CA THR A 90 -26.91 12.54 -35.11
C THR A 90 -25.71 12.18 -34.22
N LEU A 91 -24.85 11.26 -34.67
CA LEU A 91 -23.68 10.72 -33.95
C LEU A 91 -23.99 10.00 -32.62
N PHE A 92 -25.24 9.71 -32.31
CA PHE A 92 -25.58 8.96 -31.10
C PHE A 92 -25.06 7.52 -31.14
N ASP A 93 -24.95 6.91 -32.32
CA ASP A 93 -24.33 5.58 -32.46
C ASP A 93 -22.87 5.58 -31.98
N ALA A 94 -22.08 6.57 -32.44
CA ALA A 94 -20.69 6.76 -32.02
C ALA A 94 -20.57 7.07 -30.52
N ILE A 95 -21.47 7.89 -29.96
CA ILE A 95 -21.51 8.22 -28.53
C ILE A 95 -21.80 6.97 -27.69
N LEU A 96 -22.76 6.14 -28.11
CA LEU A 96 -23.11 4.90 -27.41
C LEU A 96 -22.00 3.86 -27.52
N SER A 97 -21.37 3.71 -28.68
CA SER A 97 -20.21 2.84 -28.86
C SER A 97 -19.05 3.25 -27.92
N LYS A 98 -18.70 4.55 -27.89
CA LYS A 98 -17.66 5.07 -27.00
C LYS A 98 -17.99 4.89 -25.52
N LYS A 99 -19.27 4.99 -25.14
CA LYS A 99 -19.74 4.67 -23.78
C LYS A 99 -19.43 3.21 -23.43
N VAL A 100 -19.75 2.27 -24.32
CA VAL A 100 -19.49 0.83 -24.12
C VAL A 100 -17.99 0.55 -24.01
N GLU A 101 -17.18 1.13 -24.89
CA GLU A 101 -15.71 1.03 -24.80
C GLU A 101 -15.21 1.52 -23.44
N THR A 102 -15.63 2.72 -23.01
CA THR A 102 -15.22 3.29 -21.71
C THR A 102 -15.65 2.42 -20.52
N VAL A 103 -16.81 1.78 -20.59
CA VAL A 103 -17.27 0.82 -19.57
C VAL A 103 -16.35 -0.41 -19.52
N ASN A 104 -15.96 -0.94 -20.68
CA ASN A 104 -15.07 -2.09 -20.76
C ASN A 104 -13.66 -1.74 -20.28
N ASP A 105 -13.14 -0.56 -20.65
CA ASP A 105 -11.85 -0.05 -20.18
C ASP A 105 -11.86 0.11 -18.65
N LEU A 106 -12.95 0.62 -18.07
CA LEU A 106 -13.12 0.74 -16.63
C LEU A 106 -13.11 -0.65 -15.94
N LYS A 107 -13.79 -1.64 -16.52
CA LYS A 107 -13.79 -3.02 -15.99
C LYS A 107 -12.39 -3.63 -16.02
N LEU A 108 -11.67 -3.46 -17.14
CA LEU A 108 -10.30 -3.94 -17.28
C LEU A 108 -9.38 -3.25 -16.26
N MET A 109 -9.50 -1.93 -16.11
CA MET A 109 -8.74 -1.14 -15.15
C MET A 109 -8.98 -1.61 -13.71
N ASN A 110 -10.24 -1.87 -13.34
CA ASN A 110 -10.57 -2.39 -12.01
C ASN A 110 -10.01 -3.80 -11.78
N SER A 111 -10.03 -4.68 -12.77
CA SER A 111 -9.40 -6.01 -12.68
C SER A 111 -7.90 -5.90 -12.44
N ILE A 112 -7.20 -5.05 -13.20
CA ILE A 112 -5.76 -4.81 -13.04
C ILE A 112 -5.46 -4.21 -11.66
N LEU A 113 -6.31 -3.30 -11.17
CA LEU A 113 -6.21 -2.73 -9.83
C LEU A 113 -6.35 -3.79 -8.73
N GLU A 114 -7.26 -4.74 -8.87
CA GLU A 114 -7.41 -5.86 -7.93
C GLU A 114 -6.19 -6.78 -7.91
N ASP A 115 -5.60 -7.06 -9.07
CA ASP A 115 -4.36 -7.83 -9.17
C ASP A 115 -3.19 -7.07 -8.52
N LYS A 116 -3.05 -5.77 -8.79
CA LYS A 116 -2.03 -4.92 -8.15
C LYS A 116 -2.23 -4.84 -6.64
N ARG A 117 -3.46 -4.72 -6.13
CA ARG A 117 -3.76 -4.75 -4.68
C ARG A 117 -3.36 -6.08 -4.05
N ARG A 118 -3.63 -7.21 -4.71
CA ARG A 118 -3.18 -8.53 -4.24
C ARG A 118 -1.66 -8.64 -4.21
N ALA A 119 -0.96 -8.15 -5.23
CA ALA A 119 0.50 -8.13 -5.26
C ALA A 119 1.07 -7.24 -4.14
N LEU A 120 0.45 -6.07 -3.92
CA LEU A 120 0.85 -5.14 -2.87
C LEU A 120 0.65 -5.74 -1.47
N GLY A 121 -0.44 -6.48 -1.24
CA GLY A 121 -0.65 -7.21 0.01
C GLY A 121 0.42 -8.28 0.27
N LYS A 122 0.93 -8.95 -0.78
CA LYS A 122 2.06 -9.88 -0.63
C LYS A 122 3.35 -9.15 -0.26
N LEU A 123 3.66 -8.04 -0.94
CA LEU A 123 4.80 -7.18 -0.63
C LEU A 123 4.74 -6.64 0.81
N GLU A 124 3.55 -6.26 1.29
CA GLU A 124 3.37 -5.78 2.67
C GLU A 124 3.69 -6.85 3.72
N VAL A 125 3.26 -8.10 3.47
CA VAL A 125 3.58 -9.25 4.34
C VAL A 125 5.10 -9.50 4.36
N GLU A 126 5.77 -9.44 3.21
CA GLU A 126 7.22 -9.57 3.14
C GLU A 126 7.94 -8.43 3.86
N LEU A 127 7.48 -7.19 3.69
CA LEU A 127 8.04 -6.02 4.36
C LEU A 127 7.93 -6.11 5.89
N ASN A 128 6.80 -6.62 6.40
CA ASN A 128 6.64 -6.83 7.84
C ASN A 128 7.61 -7.88 8.39
N LYS A 129 7.88 -8.96 7.65
CA LYS A 129 8.93 -9.93 8.02
C LYS A 129 10.32 -9.30 7.98
N ASP A 130 10.56 -8.38 7.06
CA ASP A 130 11.84 -7.70 6.95
C ASP A 130 12.07 -6.64 8.04
N LYS A 131 11.01 -6.00 8.55
CA LYS A 131 11.11 -5.13 9.74
C LYS A 131 11.62 -5.90 10.97
N GLU A 132 11.14 -7.12 11.17
CA GLU A 132 11.66 -7.99 12.24
C GLU A 132 13.14 -8.31 12.04
N LYS A 133 13.59 -8.47 10.79
CA LYS A 133 14.99 -8.70 10.48
C LYS A 133 15.84 -7.43 10.63
N LEU A 134 15.33 -6.25 10.28
CA LEU A 134 16.03 -4.98 10.51
C LEU A 134 16.30 -4.75 11.99
N ALA A 135 15.33 -5.02 12.86
CA ALA A 135 15.52 -4.97 14.31
C ALA A 135 16.61 -5.97 14.80
N LEU A 136 16.79 -7.09 14.09
CA LEU A 136 17.86 -8.03 14.35
C LEU A 136 19.22 -7.49 13.88
N ILE A 137 19.28 -6.84 12.72
CA ILE A 137 20.51 -6.24 12.18
C ILE A 137 20.98 -5.07 13.06
N GLU A 138 20.06 -4.27 13.58
CA GLU A 138 20.37 -3.18 14.51
C GLU A 138 20.96 -3.73 15.82
N LYS A 139 20.44 -4.86 16.32
CA LYS A 139 21.05 -5.60 17.44
C LYS A 139 22.44 -6.14 17.09
N CYS A 140 22.65 -6.65 15.87
CA CYS A 140 23.98 -7.08 15.43
C CYS A 140 24.98 -5.93 15.34
N LYS A 141 24.56 -4.73 14.90
CA LYS A 141 25.41 -3.52 14.90
C LYS A 141 25.83 -3.12 16.32
N GLN A 142 24.89 -3.15 17.27
CA GLN A 142 25.18 -2.90 18.68
C GLN A 142 26.13 -3.97 19.26
N ALA A 143 25.94 -5.24 18.90
CA ALA A 143 26.85 -6.32 19.29
C ALA A 143 28.25 -6.16 18.66
N PHE A 144 28.36 -5.60 17.45
CA PHE A 144 29.65 -5.32 16.81
C PHE A 144 30.42 -4.19 17.51
N GLU A 145 29.75 -3.08 17.82
CA GLU A 145 30.33 -1.99 18.61
C GLU A 145 30.78 -2.52 19.97
N ARG A 146 29.92 -3.32 20.63
CA ARG A 146 30.25 -3.95 21.91
C ARG A 146 31.43 -4.93 21.82
N LYS A 147 31.51 -5.73 20.75
CA LYS A 147 32.65 -6.63 20.50
C LYS A 147 33.94 -5.82 20.33
N SER A 148 33.92 -4.73 19.58
CA SER A 148 35.09 -3.86 19.40
C SER A 148 35.54 -3.23 20.73
N GLU A 149 34.60 -2.79 21.56
CA GLU A 149 34.90 -2.27 22.90
C GLU A 149 35.53 -3.34 23.82
N LEU A 150 34.99 -4.56 23.81
CA LEU A 150 35.49 -5.68 24.60
C LEU A 150 36.87 -6.15 24.11
N GLN A 151 37.14 -6.12 22.80
CA GLN A 151 38.47 -6.42 22.24
C GLN A 151 39.52 -5.39 22.71
N ASN A 152 39.15 -4.11 22.71
CA ASN A 152 40.01 -3.04 23.22
C ASN A 152 40.24 -3.17 24.74
N GLU A 153 39.20 -3.50 25.50
CA GLU A 153 39.30 -3.75 26.95
C GLU A 153 40.20 -4.97 27.23
N LEU A 154 40.08 -6.06 26.47
CA LEU A 154 40.87 -7.28 26.61
C LEU A 154 42.37 -7.03 26.44
N LEU A 155 42.76 -6.19 25.48
CA LEU A 155 44.16 -5.79 25.28
C LEU A 155 44.71 -5.06 26.52
N TRP A 156 43.94 -4.14 27.11
CA TRP A 156 44.33 -3.45 28.33
C TRP A 156 44.31 -4.35 29.58
N SER A 157 43.38 -5.29 29.68
CA SER A 157 43.38 -6.34 30.72
C SER A 157 44.64 -7.20 30.67
N ARG A 158 45.13 -7.52 29.47
CA ARG A 158 46.39 -8.25 29.25
C ARG A 158 47.61 -7.48 29.74
N VAL A 159 47.64 -6.16 29.53
CA VAL A 159 48.69 -5.28 30.04
C VAL A 159 48.70 -5.29 31.58
N VAL A 160 47.54 -5.07 32.21
CA VAL A 160 47.42 -5.02 33.68
C VAL A 160 47.81 -6.35 34.34
N GLN A 161 47.41 -7.49 33.77
CA GLN A 161 47.81 -8.81 34.28
C GLN A 161 49.33 -9.00 34.21
N SER A 162 49.96 -8.57 33.12
CA SER A 162 51.41 -8.63 32.93
C SER A 162 52.17 -7.67 33.87
N GLU A 163 51.63 -6.47 34.11
CA GLU A 163 52.15 -5.50 35.10
C GLU A 163 52.10 -6.07 36.53
N HIS A 164 51.00 -6.72 36.91
CA HIS A 164 50.86 -7.36 38.21
C HIS A 164 51.85 -8.53 38.38
N ALA A 165 52.03 -9.37 37.35
CA ALA A 165 53.02 -10.44 37.36
C ALA A 165 54.46 -9.90 37.54
N LYS A 166 54.79 -8.80 36.85
CA LYS A 166 56.07 -8.09 37.02
C LYS A 166 56.23 -7.56 38.46
N GLY A 167 55.18 -6.98 39.03
CA GLY A 167 55.15 -6.52 40.43
C GLY A 167 55.48 -7.62 41.44
N GLY A 168 54.82 -8.78 41.32
CA GLY A 168 55.07 -9.93 42.19
C GLY A 168 56.49 -10.50 42.05
N MET A 169 57.05 -10.51 40.83
CA MET A 169 58.44 -10.93 40.61
C MET A 169 59.46 -9.94 41.21
N LEU A 170 59.19 -8.64 41.18
CA LEU A 170 60.05 -7.61 41.80
C LEU A 170 60.12 -7.77 43.32
N GLU A 171 58.98 -8.06 43.96
CA GLU A 171 58.89 -8.30 45.39
C GLU A 171 59.66 -9.58 45.79
N LYS A 172 59.49 -10.66 45.02
CA LYS A 172 60.24 -11.91 45.22
C LYS A 172 61.75 -11.74 45.05
N ARG A 173 62.20 -10.90 44.11
CA ARG A 173 63.63 -10.57 43.94
C ARG A 173 64.18 -9.85 45.16
N LYS A 174 63.41 -8.92 45.75
CA LYS A 174 63.80 -8.19 46.96
C LYS A 174 63.99 -9.13 48.15
N GLU A 175 63.12 -10.12 48.32
CA GLU A 175 63.24 -11.15 49.37
C GLU A 175 64.49 -12.01 49.18
N LEU A 176 64.75 -12.50 47.97
CA LEU A 176 65.90 -13.35 47.68
C LEU A 176 67.23 -12.61 47.85
N LEU A 177 67.29 -11.32 47.49
CA LEU A 177 68.47 -10.48 47.74
C LEU A 177 68.76 -10.29 49.24
N ALA A 178 67.71 -10.18 50.07
CA ALA A 178 67.86 -10.12 51.52
C ALA A 178 68.39 -11.45 52.10
N GLN A 179 67.94 -12.59 51.57
CA GLN A 179 68.44 -13.92 51.96
C GLN A 179 69.91 -14.13 51.59
N VAL A 180 70.33 -13.70 50.40
CA VAL A 180 71.75 -13.75 49.98
C VAL A 180 72.63 -12.98 50.97
N LYS A 181 72.19 -11.80 51.41
CA LYS A 181 72.92 -10.97 52.38
C LYS A 181 73.06 -11.63 53.76
N ASP A 182 72.02 -12.31 54.24
CA ASP A 182 72.06 -13.03 55.53
C ASP A 182 72.96 -14.28 55.48
N ILE A 183 72.92 -15.04 54.37
CA ILE A 183 73.77 -16.23 54.18
C ILE A 183 75.25 -15.82 54.12
N GLN A 184 75.58 -14.72 53.42
CA GLN A 184 76.95 -14.22 53.34
C GLN A 184 77.54 -13.89 54.73
N GLY A 185 76.78 -13.18 55.57
CA GLY A 185 77.22 -12.83 56.93
C GLY A 185 77.42 -14.01 57.88
N LYS A 186 76.88 -15.20 57.56
CA LYS A 186 77.08 -16.45 58.32
C LYS A 186 78.33 -17.22 57.89
N ILE A 187 78.74 -17.12 56.62
CA ILE A 187 79.95 -17.76 56.06
C ILE A 187 81.21 -17.07 56.63
N ASP A 188 81.25 -15.74 56.63
CA ASP A 188 82.40 -14.95 57.08
C ASP A 188 82.81 -15.27 58.53
N LYS A 189 81.85 -15.66 59.39
CA LYS A 189 82.12 -16.02 60.80
C LYS A 189 82.73 -17.43 60.95
N LYS A 190 82.44 -18.36 60.04
CA LYS A 190 82.89 -19.76 60.12
C LYS A 190 84.31 -19.96 59.58
N GLU A 191 84.69 -19.23 58.53
CA GLU A 191 86.02 -19.33 57.91
C GLU A 191 87.16 -18.95 58.89
N THR A 192 86.90 -18.05 59.83
CA THR A 192 87.86 -17.69 60.90
C THR A 192 88.20 -18.83 61.88
N LYS A 193 87.33 -19.84 62.06
CA LYS A 193 87.54 -20.96 63.01
C LYS A 193 88.25 -22.16 62.38
N GLU A 194 88.10 -22.37 61.08
CA GLU A 194 88.66 -23.52 60.36
C GLU A 194 90.20 -23.46 60.27
N ARG A 195 90.78 -22.26 60.26
CA ARG A 195 92.23 -22.01 60.18
C ARG A 195 93.00 -22.54 61.41
N GLN A 196 92.34 -22.64 62.57
CA GLN A 196 92.95 -23.08 63.83
C GLN A 196 93.06 -24.61 63.97
N PHE A 197 92.26 -25.39 63.22
CA PHE A 197 92.27 -26.86 63.30
C PHE A 197 93.31 -27.53 62.39
N HIS A 198 93.78 -26.85 61.34
CA HIS A 198 94.72 -27.44 60.36
C HIS A 198 96.14 -27.62 60.88
N GLU A 199 96.59 -26.81 61.86
CA GLU A 199 97.95 -26.92 62.42
C GLU A 199 98.17 -28.18 63.27
N LYS A 200 97.13 -28.73 63.90
CA LYS A 200 97.25 -29.87 64.85
C LYS A 200 97.31 -31.27 64.21
N ILE A 201 96.77 -31.45 63.00
CA ILE A 201 96.66 -32.79 62.36
C ILE A 201 97.93 -33.18 61.59
N ALA A 202 98.75 -32.20 61.20
CA ALA A 202 99.99 -32.43 60.46
C ALA A 202 101.08 -33.13 61.32
N GLU A 203 101.08 -32.95 62.64
CA GLU A 203 102.10 -33.53 63.55
C GLU A 203 101.96 -35.05 63.75
N MET A 204 100.74 -35.60 63.81
CA MET A 204 100.52 -37.02 64.17
C MET A 204 100.61 -38.00 62.98
N THR A 205 100.43 -37.51 61.75
CA THR A 205 100.28 -38.39 60.57
C THR A 205 101.62 -39.00 60.11
N ALA A 206 102.76 -38.45 60.53
CA ALA A 206 104.09 -38.94 60.14
C ALA A 206 104.53 -40.23 60.88
N ALA A 207 103.86 -40.62 61.98
CA ALA A 207 104.36 -41.65 62.90
C ALA A 207 103.90 -43.10 62.60
N ILE A 208 102.87 -43.31 61.78
CA ILE A 208 102.16 -44.61 61.70
C ILE A 208 102.48 -45.43 60.44
N GLN A 209 103.20 -44.86 59.48
CA GLN A 209 103.36 -45.47 58.14
C GLN A 209 104.49 -46.52 58.03
N ALA A 210 105.02 -47.01 59.15
CA ALA A 210 106.23 -47.85 59.19
C ALA A 210 106.02 -49.35 59.50
N GLN A 211 104.79 -49.84 59.73
CA GLN A 211 104.57 -51.25 60.04
C GLN A 211 103.32 -51.78 59.32
N VAL A 212 103.54 -52.72 58.39
CA VAL A 212 102.90 -54.05 58.32
C VAL A 212 103.01 -54.58 56.88
N SER A 213 103.84 -55.61 56.71
CA SER A 213 103.81 -56.53 55.57
C SER A 213 104.33 -57.89 56.04
N GLU A 214 103.48 -58.92 56.04
CA GLU A 214 103.77 -60.35 55.88
C GLU A 214 102.66 -61.18 56.58
N LEU A 215 101.69 -61.71 55.83
CA LEU A 215 100.80 -62.82 56.27
C LEU A 215 100.09 -63.45 55.05
N LYS A 216 100.87 -63.82 54.01
CA LYS A 216 100.33 -64.18 52.68
C LYS A 216 100.60 -65.64 52.24
N LYS A 217 100.88 -66.56 53.16
CA LYS A 217 101.33 -67.93 52.80
C LYS A 217 100.50 -69.11 53.33
N TYR A 218 99.47 -68.91 54.15
CA TYR A 218 98.60 -70.00 54.64
C TYR A 218 97.27 -70.13 53.88
N GLN A 219 97.01 -69.27 52.88
CA GLN A 219 95.73 -69.18 52.16
C GLN A 219 95.62 -70.16 50.96
N ASP A 220 96.75 -70.58 50.39
CA ASP A 220 96.77 -71.27 49.08
C ASP A 220 96.44 -72.77 49.08
N GLN A 221 96.37 -73.44 50.23
CA GLN A 221 96.02 -74.88 50.31
C GLN A 221 94.53 -75.14 50.62
N HIS A 222 93.82 -74.17 51.19
CA HIS A 222 92.36 -74.23 51.38
C HIS A 222 91.59 -74.10 50.04
N ASP A 223 92.11 -73.31 49.11
CA ASP A 223 91.37 -72.92 47.89
C ASP A 223 91.23 -74.05 46.85
N LYS A 224 92.11 -75.05 46.84
CA LYS A 224 92.13 -76.09 45.79
C LYS A 224 91.05 -77.16 45.97
N LEU A 225 90.70 -77.55 47.20
CA LEU A 225 89.63 -78.53 47.47
C LEU A 225 88.21 -77.88 47.41
N GLN A 226 88.10 -76.59 47.73
CA GLN A 226 86.85 -75.82 47.60
C GLN A 226 86.40 -75.63 46.13
N HIS A 227 87.34 -75.64 45.19
CA HIS A 227 87.07 -75.45 43.76
C HIS A 227 86.25 -76.59 43.14
N THR A 228 86.55 -77.85 43.47
CA THR A 228 85.92 -79.03 42.87
C THR A 228 84.47 -79.22 43.34
N LYS A 229 84.16 -78.90 44.61
CA LYS A 229 82.78 -78.88 45.15
C LYS A 229 81.91 -77.82 44.46
N ARG A 230 82.46 -76.63 44.19
CA ARG A 230 81.73 -75.55 43.50
C ARG A 230 81.24 -75.96 42.10
N GLY A 231 82.00 -76.80 41.38
CA GLY A 231 81.62 -77.29 40.06
C GLY A 231 80.32 -78.10 40.05
N LYS A 232 80.13 -79.03 41.00
CA LYS A 232 78.93 -79.87 41.07
C LYS A 232 77.72 -79.18 41.70
N VAL A 233 77.94 -78.20 42.60
CA VAL A 233 76.87 -77.32 43.09
C VAL A 233 76.28 -76.48 41.95
N ARG A 234 77.13 -75.99 41.03
CA ARG A 234 76.70 -75.19 39.88
C ARG A 234 75.80 -75.96 38.90
N GLU A 235 76.14 -77.21 38.58
CA GLU A 235 75.30 -78.08 37.73
C GLU A 235 73.90 -78.32 38.36
N LEU A 236 73.81 -78.43 39.69
CA LEU A 236 72.53 -78.58 40.39
C LEU A 236 71.70 -77.28 40.38
N GLU A 237 72.35 -76.13 40.54
CA GLU A 237 71.71 -74.81 40.48
C GLU A 237 71.12 -74.52 39.09
N GLU A 238 71.83 -74.88 38.02
CA GLU A 238 71.33 -74.72 36.65
C GLU A 238 70.05 -75.53 36.39
N LYS A 239 69.97 -76.77 36.89
CA LYS A 239 68.77 -77.61 36.75
C LYS A 239 67.61 -77.11 37.62
N LYS A 240 67.89 -76.56 38.81
CA LYS A 240 66.87 -75.90 39.65
C LYS A 240 66.34 -74.60 39.01
N LEU A 241 67.20 -73.83 38.36
CA LEU A 241 66.78 -72.62 37.64
C LEU A 241 65.85 -72.94 36.46
N LYS A 242 66.11 -74.02 35.71
CA LYS A 242 65.21 -74.50 34.65
C LYS A 242 63.86 -74.95 35.21
N GLU A 243 63.83 -75.66 36.34
CA GLU A 243 62.58 -76.04 37.02
C GLU A 243 61.73 -74.81 37.42
N VAL A 244 62.36 -73.81 38.06
CA VAL A 244 61.67 -72.57 38.47
C VAL A 244 61.13 -71.80 37.25
N SER A 245 61.87 -71.78 36.14
CA SER A 245 61.46 -71.13 34.89
C SER A 245 60.20 -71.77 34.29
N ILE A 246 60.14 -73.11 34.26
CA ILE A 246 58.96 -73.84 33.75
C ILE A 246 57.76 -73.66 34.69
N LYS A 247 57.95 -73.71 36.01
CA LYS A 247 56.87 -73.42 36.99
C LYS A 247 56.29 -72.01 36.84
N LYS A 248 57.14 -71.01 36.57
CA LYS A 248 56.70 -69.62 36.31
C LYS A 248 55.86 -69.52 35.03
N LYS A 249 56.21 -70.27 33.97
CA LYS A 249 55.43 -70.30 32.72
C LYS A 249 54.05 -70.92 32.93
N ILE A 250 53.95 -72.01 33.68
CA ILE A 250 52.68 -72.65 34.04
C ILE A 250 51.79 -71.66 34.82
N ALA A 251 52.32 -71.08 35.90
CA ALA A 251 51.57 -70.13 36.72
C ALA A 251 51.11 -68.87 35.95
N SER A 252 51.92 -68.38 35.01
CA SER A 252 51.55 -67.26 34.14
C SER A 252 50.36 -67.62 33.25
N ARG A 253 50.39 -68.78 32.58
CA ARG A 253 49.31 -69.21 31.68
C ARG A 253 48.03 -69.57 32.43
N GLU A 254 48.14 -70.10 33.65
CA GLU A 254 46.99 -70.28 34.54
C GLU A 254 46.35 -68.96 34.96
N HIS A 255 47.17 -67.94 35.25
CA HIS A 255 46.69 -66.59 35.56
C HIS A 255 46.00 -65.92 34.36
N ASP A 256 46.59 -66.02 33.17
CA ASP A 256 46.01 -65.50 31.93
C ASP A 256 44.63 -66.14 31.66
N ASN A 257 44.52 -67.46 31.85
CA ASN A 257 43.25 -68.18 31.72
C ASN A 257 42.19 -67.75 32.75
N CYS A 258 42.60 -67.41 33.98
CA CYS A 258 41.69 -66.89 34.99
C CYS A 258 41.13 -65.51 34.59
N ASN A 259 41.99 -64.64 34.04
CA ASN A 259 41.61 -63.31 33.57
C ASN A 259 40.67 -63.39 32.36
N ILE A 260 40.99 -64.21 31.36
CA ILE A 260 40.14 -64.42 30.17
C ILE A 260 38.75 -64.93 30.58
N LYS A 261 38.67 -65.86 31.55
CA LYS A 261 37.40 -66.39 32.04
C LYS A 261 36.56 -65.33 32.76
N ALA A 262 37.19 -64.45 33.53
CA ALA A 262 36.49 -63.33 34.19
C ALA A 262 35.95 -62.30 33.19
N GLU A 263 36.70 -62.02 32.10
CA GLU A 263 36.25 -61.13 31.03
C GLU A 263 35.07 -61.71 30.23
N MET A 264 35.05 -63.03 30.00
CA MET A 264 33.91 -63.72 29.36
C MET A 264 32.63 -63.61 30.20
N ASP A 265 32.71 -63.81 31.52
CA ASP A 265 31.55 -63.70 32.42
C ASP A 265 31.03 -62.25 32.53
N ASP A 266 31.92 -61.25 32.47
CA ASP A 266 31.57 -59.83 32.47
C ASP A 266 30.86 -59.41 31.16
N TYR A 267 31.31 -59.95 30.03
CA TYR A 267 30.68 -59.73 28.73
C TYR A 267 29.23 -60.26 28.69
N GLU A 268 28.99 -61.48 29.20
CA GLU A 268 27.65 -62.06 29.25
C GLU A 268 26.69 -61.27 30.15
N ARG A 269 27.18 -60.74 31.29
CA ARG A 269 26.39 -59.85 32.16
C ARG A 269 26.00 -58.54 31.45
N LYS A 270 26.96 -57.86 30.82
CA LYS A 270 26.72 -56.61 30.09
C LYS A 270 25.72 -56.77 28.93
N LYS A 271 25.70 -57.93 28.27
CA LYS A 271 24.75 -58.24 27.20
C LYS A 271 23.30 -58.31 27.69
N VAL A 272 23.06 -58.92 28.86
CA VAL A 272 21.72 -59.02 29.45
C VAL A 272 21.20 -57.65 29.90
N GLU A 273 22.04 -56.85 30.57
CA GLU A 273 21.68 -55.49 31.01
C GLU A 273 21.35 -54.55 29.83
N LEU A 274 22.04 -54.71 28.69
CA LEU A 274 21.77 -53.93 27.49
C LEU A 274 20.39 -54.26 26.90
N GLU A 275 19.99 -55.54 26.92
CA GLU A 275 18.70 -55.99 26.38
C GLU A 275 17.51 -55.52 27.24
N GLU A 276 17.67 -55.51 28.57
CA GLU A 276 16.66 -54.95 29.49
C GLU A 276 16.48 -53.44 29.27
N LYS A 277 17.57 -52.69 29.10
CA LYS A 277 17.52 -51.24 28.79
C LYS A 277 16.83 -50.96 27.45
N LYS A 278 17.03 -51.82 26.43
CA LYS A 278 16.34 -51.72 25.13
C LYS A 278 14.84 -51.91 25.26
N GLN A 279 14.38 -52.87 26.07
CA GLN A 279 12.94 -53.09 26.30
C GLN A 279 12.29 -51.93 27.05
N GLU A 280 12.96 -51.36 28.05
CA GLU A 280 12.44 -50.21 28.80
C GLU A 280 12.33 -48.95 27.93
N ALA A 281 13.35 -48.68 27.09
CA ALA A 281 13.33 -47.59 26.13
C ALA A 281 12.16 -47.72 25.13
N ARG A 282 11.89 -48.94 24.65
CA ARG A 282 10.78 -49.21 23.72
C ARG A 282 9.40 -48.96 24.35
N ARG A 283 9.22 -49.27 25.63
CA ARG A 283 7.98 -48.97 26.37
C ARG A 283 7.76 -47.46 26.51
N LYS A 284 8.77 -46.72 26.97
CA LYS A 284 8.71 -45.25 27.11
C LYS A 284 8.40 -44.56 25.79
N ARG A 285 8.99 -45.05 24.68
CA ARG A 285 8.72 -44.56 23.33
C ARG A 285 7.25 -44.69 22.93
N ASN A 286 6.63 -45.84 23.18
CA ASN A 286 5.23 -46.08 22.84
C ASN A 286 4.27 -45.18 23.67
N GLU A 287 4.58 -44.93 24.94
CA GLU A 287 3.77 -44.02 25.78
C GLU A 287 3.83 -42.55 25.31
N VAL A 288 5.01 -42.08 24.91
CA VAL A 288 5.21 -40.73 24.35
C VAL A 288 4.46 -40.59 23.02
N GLU A 289 4.49 -41.62 22.17
CA GLU A 289 3.80 -41.67 20.89
C GLU A 289 2.26 -41.59 21.06
N GLN A 290 1.71 -42.30 22.04
CA GLN A 290 0.27 -42.25 22.34
C GLN A 290 -0.15 -40.86 22.85
N LYS A 291 0.64 -40.23 23.73
CA LYS A 291 0.40 -38.87 24.21
C LYS A 291 0.46 -37.84 23.06
N ARG A 292 1.39 -38.03 22.12
CA ARG A 292 1.50 -37.21 20.90
C ARG A 292 0.23 -37.27 20.07
N GLY A 293 -0.30 -38.49 19.81
CA GLY A 293 -1.54 -38.68 19.06
C GLY A 293 -2.76 -37.99 19.67
N ASN A 294 -2.92 -38.06 21.00
CA ASN A 294 -4.03 -37.39 21.70
C ASN A 294 -3.96 -35.86 21.60
N ILE A 295 -2.75 -35.28 21.70
CA ILE A 295 -2.55 -33.83 21.61
C ILE A 295 -2.70 -33.35 20.16
N GLU A 296 -2.29 -34.14 19.17
CA GLU A 296 -2.54 -33.84 17.75
C GLU A 296 -4.04 -33.82 17.42
N ALA A 297 -4.83 -34.73 17.97
CA ALA A 297 -6.28 -34.71 17.83
C ALA A 297 -6.90 -33.45 18.46
N ALA A 298 -6.50 -33.11 19.70
CA ALA A 298 -6.96 -31.89 20.36
C ALA A 298 -6.58 -30.62 19.59
N LYS A 299 -5.38 -30.57 18.99
CA LYS A 299 -4.93 -29.46 18.14
C LYS A 299 -5.82 -29.27 16.91
N ARG A 300 -6.28 -30.36 16.29
CA ARG A 300 -7.17 -30.29 15.11
C ARG A 300 -8.53 -29.69 15.47
N THR A 301 -9.15 -30.15 16.56
CA THR A 301 -10.41 -29.59 17.05
C THR A 301 -10.28 -28.10 17.36
N LEU A 302 -9.21 -27.74 18.07
CA LEU A 302 -8.97 -26.36 18.47
C LEU A 302 -8.64 -25.43 17.28
N ALA A 303 -8.00 -25.96 16.23
CA ALA A 303 -7.77 -25.22 14.99
C ALA A 303 -9.08 -24.90 14.24
N GLN A 304 -10.05 -25.82 14.30
CA GLN A 304 -11.39 -25.57 13.76
C GLN A 304 -12.11 -24.50 14.57
N ASP A 305 -12.04 -24.56 15.91
CA ASP A 305 -12.61 -23.54 16.79
C ASP A 305 -11.98 -22.16 16.56
N LYS A 306 -10.67 -22.11 16.26
CA LYS A 306 -9.99 -20.85 15.91
C LYS A 306 -10.58 -20.23 14.65
N THR A 307 -10.75 -21.03 13.61
CA THR A 307 -11.38 -20.58 12.35
C THR A 307 -12.79 -20.05 12.59
N ASN A 308 -13.58 -20.74 13.43
CA ASN A 308 -14.93 -20.31 13.78
C ASN A 308 -14.93 -18.98 14.55
N ALA A 309 -13.99 -18.79 15.49
CA ALA A 309 -13.84 -17.56 16.26
C ALA A 309 -13.40 -16.38 15.37
N GLU A 310 -12.46 -16.60 14.45
CA GLU A 310 -12.02 -15.60 13.45
C GLU A 310 -13.19 -15.13 12.57
N ASN A 311 -14.00 -16.06 12.06
CA ASN A 311 -15.19 -15.74 11.28
C ASN A 311 -16.22 -14.93 12.08
N ALA A 312 -16.40 -15.24 13.38
CA ALA A 312 -17.31 -14.50 14.24
C ALA A 312 -16.84 -13.04 14.46
N VAL A 313 -15.53 -12.83 14.62
CA VAL A 313 -14.93 -11.48 14.70
C VAL A 313 -15.17 -10.68 13.42
N GLU A 314 -14.96 -11.29 12.25
CA GLU A 314 -15.18 -10.65 10.96
C GLU A 314 -16.65 -10.25 10.75
N GLN A 315 -17.58 -11.13 11.08
CA GLN A 315 -19.02 -10.86 10.99
C GLN A 315 -19.43 -9.69 11.90
N ALA A 316 -19.01 -9.70 13.17
CA ALA A 316 -19.31 -8.62 14.12
C ALA A 316 -18.72 -7.28 13.66
N ALA A 317 -17.48 -7.27 13.16
CA ALA A 317 -16.84 -6.07 12.63
C ALA A 317 -17.56 -5.50 11.40
N THR A 318 -18.06 -6.37 10.51
CA THR A 318 -18.80 -5.98 9.31
C THR A 318 -20.12 -5.30 9.66
N VAL A 319 -20.88 -5.82 10.63
CA VAL A 319 -22.14 -5.21 11.10
C VAL A 319 -21.90 -3.80 11.65
N ILE A 320 -20.87 -3.62 12.49
CA ILE A 320 -20.48 -2.31 13.03
C ILE A 320 -20.14 -1.34 11.90
N HIS A 321 -19.36 -1.79 10.91
CA HIS A 321 -18.96 -0.96 9.79
C HIS A 321 -20.16 -0.45 8.99
N GLN A 322 -21.12 -1.32 8.68
CA GLN A 322 -22.35 -0.95 7.97
C GLN A 322 -23.20 0.08 8.74
N LYS A 323 -23.34 -0.08 10.06
CA LYS A 323 -24.05 0.89 10.91
C LYS A 323 -23.32 2.24 10.97
N LYS A 324 -21.98 2.24 11.08
CA LYS A 324 -21.16 3.49 11.03
C LYS A 324 -21.33 4.24 9.70
N GLN A 325 -21.39 3.54 8.57
CA GLN A 325 -21.68 4.18 7.27
C GLN A 325 -23.08 4.81 7.21
N LYS A 326 -24.10 4.16 7.79
CA LYS A 326 -25.46 4.73 7.87
C LYS A 326 -25.50 6.00 8.72
N ILE A 327 -24.83 6.01 9.87
CA ILE A 327 -24.70 7.22 10.71
C ILE A 327 -24.05 8.38 9.95
N GLN A 328 -22.98 8.11 9.19
CA GLN A 328 -22.34 9.15 8.38
C GLN A 328 -23.31 9.77 7.37
N LYS A 329 -24.14 8.95 6.70
CA LYS A 329 -25.17 9.43 5.77
C LYS A 329 -26.23 10.27 6.49
N LEU A 330 -26.72 9.82 7.65
CA LEU A 330 -27.69 10.55 8.47
C LEU A 330 -27.12 11.91 8.90
N ASN A 331 -25.86 11.98 9.33
CA ASN A 331 -25.20 13.22 9.72
C ASN A 331 -25.15 14.26 8.60
N VAL A 332 -24.88 13.84 7.36
CA VAL A 332 -24.91 14.74 6.20
C VAL A 332 -26.30 15.36 6.01
N VAL A 333 -27.36 14.54 6.11
CA VAL A 333 -28.75 15.01 5.96
C VAL A 333 -29.15 15.95 7.10
N ILE A 334 -28.77 15.63 8.35
CA ILE A 334 -29.03 16.49 9.52
C ILE A 334 -28.35 17.85 9.32
N ASN A 335 -27.09 17.88 8.94
CA ASN A 335 -26.34 19.13 8.73
C ASN A 335 -26.98 20.02 7.65
N GLN A 336 -27.44 19.43 6.54
CA GLN A 336 -28.15 20.17 5.48
C GLN A 336 -29.45 20.80 5.99
N LYS A 337 -30.24 20.06 6.77
CA LYS A 337 -31.51 20.56 7.34
C LYS A 337 -31.28 21.62 8.42
N GLU A 338 -30.25 21.47 9.26
CA GLU A 338 -29.86 22.49 10.24
C GLU A 338 -29.39 23.79 9.57
N GLU A 339 -28.65 23.68 8.48
CA GLU A 339 -28.25 24.85 7.69
C GLU A 339 -29.48 25.55 7.08
N HIS A 340 -30.45 24.78 6.57
CA HIS A 340 -31.69 25.34 6.06
C HIS A 340 -32.48 26.07 7.16
N LEU A 341 -32.59 25.48 8.35
CA LEU A 341 -33.23 26.09 9.51
C LEU A 341 -32.56 27.43 9.89
N ARG A 342 -31.23 27.48 9.95
CA ARG A 342 -30.46 28.71 10.22
C ARG A 342 -30.72 29.81 9.18
N ARG A 343 -30.80 29.44 7.90
CA ARG A 343 -31.09 30.39 6.80
C ARG A 343 -32.51 30.96 6.88
N VAL A 344 -33.47 30.21 7.38
CA VAL A 344 -34.86 30.68 7.55
C VAL A 344 -34.97 31.54 8.82
N GLN A 345 -34.38 31.13 9.94
CA GLN A 345 -34.40 31.88 11.20
C GLN A 345 -33.72 33.25 11.11
N SER A 346 -32.59 33.35 10.40
CA SER A 346 -31.87 34.63 10.21
C SER A 346 -32.66 35.69 9.43
N LYS A 347 -33.66 35.29 8.64
CA LYS A 347 -34.54 36.21 7.89
C LYS A 347 -35.62 36.86 8.75
N GLN A 348 -35.92 36.31 9.92
CA GLN A 348 -36.99 36.80 10.79
C GLN A 348 -36.59 38.03 11.62
N SER A 349 -35.28 38.30 11.78
CA SER A 349 -34.77 39.33 12.71
C SER A 349 -34.69 40.76 12.16
N ASN A 350 -34.85 40.99 10.84
CA ASN A 350 -34.86 42.35 10.25
C ASN A 350 -35.51 42.36 8.85
N THR A 351 -36.82 42.58 8.76
CA THR A 351 -37.56 42.61 7.47
C THR A 351 -37.02 43.68 6.49
N LEU A 352 -36.42 44.76 6.99
CA LEU A 352 -35.86 45.82 6.15
C LEU A 352 -34.40 45.56 5.71
N SER A 353 -33.65 44.68 6.39
CA SER A 353 -32.25 44.39 6.01
C SER A 353 -32.14 43.64 4.68
N GLN A 354 -33.22 43.02 4.21
CA GLN A 354 -33.28 42.35 2.89
C GLN A 354 -33.05 43.33 1.72
N TYR A 355 -33.26 44.63 1.94
CA TYR A 355 -33.00 45.68 0.95
C TYR A 355 -31.60 46.30 1.08
N GLY A 356 -30.86 45.93 2.12
CA GLY A 356 -29.54 46.43 2.48
C GLY A 356 -29.42 46.67 3.99
N PRO A 357 -28.25 46.43 4.62
CA PRO A 357 -28.04 46.69 6.05
C PRO A 357 -28.35 48.13 6.49
N TRP A 358 -28.16 49.09 5.57
CA TRP A 358 -28.39 50.52 5.74
C TRP A 358 -29.87 50.94 5.56
N MET A 359 -30.76 50.03 5.13
CA MET A 359 -32.14 50.39 4.80
C MET A 359 -32.93 50.89 6.01
N GLN A 360 -32.71 50.30 7.18
CA GLN A 360 -33.37 50.70 8.41
C GLN A 360 -33.06 52.17 8.74
N GLN A 361 -31.77 52.52 8.70
CA GLN A 361 -31.30 53.88 8.93
C GLN A 361 -31.85 54.88 7.89
N LEU A 362 -32.02 54.46 6.63
CA LEU A 362 -32.61 55.30 5.59
C LEU A 362 -34.08 55.61 5.89
N VAL A 363 -34.88 54.58 6.21
CA VAL A 363 -36.30 54.75 6.57
C VAL A 363 -36.46 55.65 7.79
N ASP A 364 -35.59 55.50 8.80
CA ASP A 364 -35.64 56.32 10.00
C ASP A 364 -35.25 57.78 9.72
N SER A 365 -34.25 58.02 8.86
CA SER A 365 -33.87 59.36 8.40
C SER A 365 -34.98 60.05 7.60
N ILE A 366 -35.74 59.30 6.79
CA ILE A 366 -36.91 59.80 6.05
C ILE A 366 -38.02 60.20 7.02
N LYS A 367 -38.33 59.36 8.02
CA LYS A 367 -39.31 59.68 9.07
C LYS A 367 -38.92 60.94 9.85
N GLU A 368 -37.64 61.10 10.16
CA GLU A 368 -37.13 62.29 10.85
C GLU A 368 -37.26 63.56 9.99
N ALA A 369 -36.89 63.49 8.71
CA ALA A 369 -37.05 64.60 7.78
C ALA A 369 -38.54 64.97 7.54
N PHE A 370 -39.44 63.99 7.52
CA PHE A 370 -40.88 64.23 7.47
C PHE A 370 -41.39 64.94 8.73
N LYS A 371 -40.94 64.54 9.93
CA LYS A 371 -41.24 65.25 11.19
C LYS A 371 -40.77 66.72 11.16
N LYS A 372 -39.64 66.98 10.50
CA LYS A 372 -39.09 68.33 10.26
C LYS A 372 -39.80 69.10 9.13
N ARG A 373 -40.94 68.59 8.62
CA ARG A 373 -41.75 69.17 7.53
C ARG A 373 -40.98 69.43 6.23
N LYS A 374 -39.92 68.65 5.97
CA LYS A 374 -39.15 68.75 4.74
C LYS A 374 -39.77 68.04 3.54
N PHE A 375 -40.81 67.24 3.78
CA PHE A 375 -41.56 66.54 2.75
C PHE A 375 -43.02 66.98 2.79
N SER A 376 -43.65 67.14 1.62
CA SER A 376 -45.07 67.48 1.48
C SER A 376 -45.98 66.37 1.99
N LYS A 377 -45.64 65.12 1.67
CA LYS A 377 -46.26 63.89 2.17
C LYS A 377 -45.17 62.85 2.44
N MET A 378 -45.43 61.96 3.40
CA MET A 378 -44.47 60.95 3.82
C MET A 378 -44.10 60.00 2.66
N PRO A 379 -42.83 59.98 2.20
CA PRO A 379 -42.40 59.09 1.11
C PRO A 379 -42.72 57.61 1.40
N ARG A 380 -43.13 56.86 0.36
CA ARG A 380 -43.49 55.44 0.44
C ARG A 380 -42.42 54.57 -0.18
N GLY A 381 -41.75 53.77 0.63
CA GLY A 381 -40.78 52.80 0.15
C GLY A 381 -39.97 52.13 1.26
N PRO A 382 -39.19 51.09 0.93
CA PRO A 382 -39.21 50.38 -0.35
C PRO A 382 -40.58 49.69 -0.55
N LEU A 383 -41.16 49.74 -1.75
CA LEU A 383 -42.55 49.32 -2.00
C LEU A 383 -42.85 47.89 -1.54
N GLY A 384 -41.92 46.94 -1.68
CA GLY A 384 -42.13 45.55 -1.27
C GLY A 384 -42.31 45.36 0.24
N ALA A 385 -41.87 46.32 1.08
CA ALA A 385 -42.10 46.26 2.53
C ALA A 385 -43.56 46.48 2.92
N TYR A 386 -44.38 47.03 2.01
CA TYR A 386 -45.82 47.29 2.21
C TYR A 386 -46.71 46.18 1.64
N ILE A 387 -46.10 45.10 1.12
CA ILE A 387 -46.80 44.02 0.43
C ILE A 387 -46.69 42.75 1.27
N LYS A 388 -47.83 42.13 1.56
CA LYS A 388 -47.95 40.79 2.13
C LYS A 388 -48.56 39.86 1.10
N MET A 389 -48.17 38.58 1.11
CA MET A 389 -48.75 37.56 0.24
C MET A 389 -49.83 36.78 0.97
N LYS A 390 -50.98 36.56 0.31
CA LYS A 390 -52.01 35.64 0.78
C LYS A 390 -51.58 34.18 0.68
N ASP A 391 -50.89 33.82 -0.40
CA ASP A 391 -50.31 32.49 -0.62
C ASP A 391 -48.76 32.55 -0.62
N PRO A 392 -48.09 31.93 0.37
CA PRO A 392 -46.63 31.86 0.43
C PRO A 392 -45.99 31.16 -0.77
N ASN A 393 -46.67 30.20 -1.40
CA ASN A 393 -46.12 29.43 -2.53
C ASN A 393 -46.01 30.27 -3.80
N LEU A 394 -46.87 31.28 -3.94
CA LEU A 394 -46.87 32.20 -5.08
C LEU A 394 -45.97 33.42 -4.86
N ALA A 395 -45.39 33.58 -3.67
CA ALA A 395 -44.63 34.77 -3.29
C ALA A 395 -43.43 35.05 -4.21
N ALA A 396 -42.63 34.04 -4.54
CA ALA A 396 -41.48 34.21 -5.42
C ALA A 396 -41.90 34.58 -6.86
N LEU A 397 -43.03 34.04 -7.32
CA LEU A 397 -43.56 34.31 -8.65
C LEU A 397 -44.19 35.70 -8.74
N ALA A 398 -44.91 36.11 -7.69
CA ALA A 398 -45.47 37.44 -7.54
C ALA A 398 -44.36 38.51 -7.50
N GLU A 399 -43.26 38.28 -6.77
CA GLU A 399 -42.10 39.18 -6.78
C GLU A 399 -41.48 39.37 -8.16
N TYR A 400 -41.33 38.26 -8.87
CA TYR A 400 -40.84 38.27 -10.23
C TYR A 400 -41.78 39.02 -11.17
N GLY A 401 -43.10 38.86 -10.99
CA GLY A 401 -44.14 39.56 -11.75
C GLY A 401 -44.21 41.07 -11.47
N LEU A 402 -44.06 41.49 -10.22
CA LEU A 402 -44.02 42.90 -9.83
C LEU A 402 -42.71 43.60 -10.25
N GLY A 403 -41.66 42.81 -10.45
CA GLY A 403 -40.34 43.26 -10.86
C GLY A 403 -39.51 43.75 -9.68
N TYR A 404 -38.34 43.14 -9.49
CA TYR A 404 -37.43 43.45 -8.38
C TYR A 404 -37.04 44.93 -8.27
N GLY A 405 -36.96 45.65 -9.40
CA GLY A 405 -36.68 47.09 -9.40
C GLY A 405 -37.82 47.93 -8.81
N ASN A 406 -39.07 47.54 -9.04
CA ASN A 406 -40.24 48.23 -8.50
C ASN A 406 -40.39 47.98 -7.00
N LEU A 407 -40.12 46.76 -6.53
CA LEU A 407 -40.20 46.43 -5.11
C LEU A 407 -39.20 47.21 -4.24
N ARG A 408 -38.06 47.62 -4.82
CA ARG A 408 -37.02 48.41 -4.14
C ARG A 408 -37.24 49.93 -4.25
N LYS A 409 -38.26 50.35 -4.98
CA LYS A 409 -38.51 51.75 -5.33
C LYS A 409 -39.07 52.53 -4.14
N PHE A 410 -38.74 53.82 -4.11
CA PHE A 410 -39.39 54.80 -3.24
C PHE A 410 -40.27 55.74 -4.07
N VAL A 411 -41.40 56.15 -3.51
CA VAL A 411 -42.34 57.04 -4.17
C VAL A 411 -42.53 58.29 -3.34
N VAL A 412 -42.49 59.44 -4.01
CA VAL A 412 -42.64 60.77 -3.43
C VAL A 412 -43.77 61.53 -4.12
N ASN A 413 -44.38 62.48 -3.42
CA ASN A 413 -45.58 63.18 -3.90
C ASN A 413 -45.27 64.35 -4.84
N THR A 414 -44.11 65.00 -4.69
CA THR A 414 -43.68 66.17 -5.49
C THR A 414 -42.22 66.06 -5.94
N ARG A 415 -41.80 66.91 -6.89
CA ARG A 415 -40.41 66.94 -7.36
C ARG A 415 -39.46 67.52 -6.31
N GLU A 416 -39.96 68.39 -5.44
CA GLU A 416 -39.23 68.93 -4.30
C GLU A 416 -38.92 67.82 -3.29
N ASP A 417 -39.90 66.96 -3.00
CA ASP A 417 -39.70 65.77 -2.17
C ASP A 417 -38.68 64.80 -2.78
N GLU A 418 -38.63 64.68 -4.11
CA GLU A 418 -37.63 63.87 -4.79
C GLU A 418 -36.20 64.36 -4.52
N LYS A 419 -35.99 65.68 -4.54
CA LYS A 419 -34.69 66.29 -4.25
C LYS A 419 -34.26 66.04 -2.81
N GLU A 420 -35.16 66.24 -1.85
CA GLU A 420 -34.85 66.00 -0.43
C GLU A 420 -34.56 64.51 -0.17
N LEU A 421 -35.33 63.61 -0.77
CA LEU A 421 -35.10 62.16 -0.63
C LEU A 421 -33.75 61.74 -1.23
N LYS A 422 -33.34 62.31 -2.36
CA LYS A 422 -32.01 62.10 -2.95
C LYS A 422 -30.89 62.54 -1.99
N LEU A 423 -31.01 63.70 -1.36
CA LEU A 423 -30.04 64.18 -0.38
C LEU A 423 -29.90 63.24 0.83
N ILE A 424 -31.03 62.72 1.34
CA ILE A 424 -31.01 61.75 2.44
C ILE A 424 -30.37 60.43 1.98
N MET A 425 -30.72 59.93 0.79
CA MET A 425 -30.12 58.73 0.22
C MET A 425 -28.61 58.90 0.03
N ASP A 426 -28.13 60.06 -0.42
CA ASP A 426 -26.71 60.31 -0.61
C ASP A 426 -25.91 60.32 0.69
N ARG A 427 -26.54 60.70 1.80
CA ARG A 427 -25.93 60.67 3.14
C ARG A 427 -25.89 59.28 3.76
N VAL A 428 -26.95 58.48 3.57
CA VAL A 428 -27.14 57.20 4.29
C VAL A 428 -26.63 56.01 3.48
N MET A 429 -26.77 56.03 2.14
CA MET A 429 -26.38 54.91 1.30
C MET A 429 -24.88 54.95 0.97
N PRO A 430 -24.14 53.84 1.17
CA PRO A 430 -22.72 53.77 0.81
C PRO A 430 -22.47 54.13 -0.67
N PRO A 431 -21.33 54.74 -1.02
CA PRO A 431 -21.03 55.20 -2.38
C PRO A 431 -20.95 54.05 -3.39
N ASN A 432 -20.64 52.83 -2.94
CA ASN A 432 -20.52 51.65 -3.79
C ASN A 432 -21.84 50.91 -4.02
N VAL A 433 -22.97 51.44 -3.54
CA VAL A 433 -24.30 50.82 -3.69
C VAL A 433 -25.10 51.57 -4.74
N ALA A 434 -25.62 50.84 -5.74
CA ALA A 434 -26.53 51.38 -6.74
C ALA A 434 -27.71 52.10 -6.07
N ARG A 435 -27.92 53.37 -6.43
CA ARG A 435 -28.98 54.20 -5.88
C ARG A 435 -30.35 53.58 -6.13
N LEU A 436 -31.24 53.71 -5.15
CA LEU A 436 -32.60 53.19 -5.26
C LEU A 436 -33.40 54.03 -6.26
N PRO A 437 -34.27 53.41 -7.07
CA PRO A 437 -35.13 54.16 -7.96
C PRO A 437 -36.15 54.97 -7.13
N ILE A 438 -36.35 56.23 -7.52
CA ILE A 438 -37.37 57.11 -6.96
C ILE A 438 -38.39 57.42 -8.05
N THR A 439 -39.67 57.40 -7.72
CA THR A 439 -40.76 57.83 -8.62
C THR A 439 -41.52 58.97 -7.98
N CYS A 440 -41.73 60.05 -8.73
CA CYS A 440 -42.59 61.16 -8.33
C CYS A 440 -43.99 60.92 -8.89
N ALA A 441 -44.98 60.69 -8.02
CA ALA A 441 -46.38 60.47 -8.38
C ALA A 441 -47.29 61.11 -7.32
N LYS A 442 -48.37 61.77 -7.75
CA LYS A 442 -49.31 62.43 -6.83
C LYS A 442 -50.03 61.37 -5.98
N PHE A 443 -49.98 61.52 -4.66
CA PHE A 443 -50.59 60.54 -3.77
C PHE A 443 -52.11 60.66 -3.74
N VAL A 444 -52.77 59.60 -4.21
CA VAL A 444 -54.21 59.43 -4.16
C VAL A 444 -54.55 58.48 -3.00
N GLU A 445 -55.22 59.00 -1.98
CA GLU A 445 -55.50 58.29 -0.72
C GLU A 445 -56.74 57.39 -0.79
N LYS A 446 -57.51 57.47 -1.88
CA LYS A 446 -58.64 56.58 -2.15
C LYS A 446 -58.19 55.47 -3.11
N PRO A 447 -58.54 54.20 -2.89
CA PRO A 447 -58.23 53.13 -3.83
C PRO A 447 -58.90 53.40 -5.19
N PHE A 448 -58.29 52.99 -6.30
CA PHE A 448 -58.90 53.14 -7.61
C PHE A 448 -60.24 52.39 -7.71
N ASN A 449 -61.30 53.11 -8.10
CA ASN A 449 -62.62 52.54 -8.32
C ASN A 449 -62.63 51.68 -9.60
N GLY A 450 -63.23 50.49 -9.53
CA GLY A 450 -63.48 49.66 -10.71
C GLY A 450 -62.48 48.53 -10.96
N ILE A 451 -61.66 48.15 -9.98
CA ILE A 451 -60.94 46.87 -10.00
C ILE A 451 -62.00 45.75 -9.86
N ARG A 452 -62.63 45.37 -10.97
CA ARG A 452 -63.57 44.23 -11.02
C ARG A 452 -62.85 43.01 -10.45
N GLU A 453 -63.51 42.23 -9.59
CA GLU A 453 -63.01 40.92 -9.16
C GLU A 453 -62.61 40.13 -10.41
N ALA A 454 -61.32 39.85 -10.54
CA ALA A 454 -60.85 39.11 -11.69
C ALA A 454 -61.36 37.68 -11.58
N HIS A 455 -62.01 37.19 -12.64
CA HIS A 455 -62.45 35.79 -12.73
C HIS A 455 -61.28 34.78 -12.71
N TYR A 456 -60.02 35.26 -12.77
CA TYR A 456 -58.81 34.44 -12.83
C TYR A 456 -57.75 34.92 -11.83
N ASN A 457 -56.96 33.98 -11.32
CA ASN A 457 -55.92 34.20 -10.33
C ASN A 457 -54.84 35.15 -10.88
N ASN A 458 -54.76 36.39 -10.37
CA ASN A 458 -53.80 37.40 -10.83
C ASN A 458 -52.84 37.84 -9.73
N VAL A 459 -51.75 38.52 -10.11
CA VAL A 459 -50.73 38.94 -9.14
C VAL A 459 -51.36 39.81 -8.06
N PHE A 460 -52.18 40.81 -8.43
CA PHE A 460 -52.79 41.75 -7.49
C PHE A 460 -53.78 41.10 -6.50
N SER A 461 -54.58 40.11 -6.92
CA SER A 461 -55.55 39.43 -6.07
C SER A 461 -54.89 38.63 -4.93
N ASN A 462 -53.63 38.22 -5.12
CA ASN A 462 -52.82 37.51 -4.13
C ASN A 462 -52.04 38.44 -3.19
N LEU A 463 -52.08 39.76 -3.42
CA LEU A 463 -51.43 40.73 -2.55
C LEU A 463 -52.40 41.22 -1.47
N GLU A 464 -51.85 41.50 -0.32
CA GLU A 464 -52.49 42.26 0.76
C GLU A 464 -51.65 43.51 1.00
N ILE A 465 -52.24 44.68 0.71
CA ILE A 465 -51.60 45.99 0.79
C ILE A 465 -52.51 46.90 1.61
N GLU A 466 -52.03 47.31 2.79
CA GLU A 466 -52.80 48.14 3.72
C GLU A 466 -52.88 49.62 3.28
N ASP A 467 -51.84 50.13 2.59
CA ASP A 467 -51.76 51.53 2.17
C ASP A 467 -52.35 51.73 0.75
N PRO A 468 -53.46 52.49 0.60
CA PRO A 468 -54.11 52.71 -0.71
C PRO A 468 -53.22 53.43 -1.72
N VAL A 469 -52.32 54.30 -1.25
CA VAL A 469 -51.38 55.04 -2.11
C VAL A 469 -50.41 54.05 -2.75
N VAL A 470 -49.85 53.12 -1.95
CA VAL A 470 -48.95 52.08 -2.44
C VAL A 470 -49.65 51.15 -3.41
N SER A 471 -50.89 50.74 -3.10
CA SER A 471 -51.71 49.90 -3.97
C SER A 471 -51.92 50.55 -5.35
N ASN A 472 -52.38 51.81 -5.37
CA ASN A 472 -52.60 52.57 -6.61
C ASN A 472 -51.32 52.73 -7.44
N ILE A 473 -50.21 53.10 -6.81
CA ILE A 473 -48.93 53.26 -7.50
C ILE A 473 -48.42 51.92 -8.05
N LEU A 474 -48.60 50.82 -7.31
CA LEU A 474 -48.17 49.50 -7.76
C LEU A 474 -48.95 49.06 -9.02
N ILE A 475 -50.25 49.33 -9.06
CA ILE A 475 -51.13 49.13 -10.23
C ILE A 475 -50.60 49.93 -11.42
N GLU A 476 -50.33 51.22 -11.25
CA GLU A 476 -49.81 52.10 -12.32
C GLU A 476 -48.43 51.65 -12.84
N LEU A 477 -47.54 51.22 -11.95
CA LEU A 477 -46.17 50.85 -12.30
C LEU A 477 -46.05 49.47 -12.94
N THR A 478 -46.88 48.52 -12.54
CA THR A 478 -46.68 47.09 -12.87
C THR A 478 -47.82 46.46 -13.66
N ASN A 479 -49.00 47.07 -13.67
CA ASN A 479 -50.22 46.47 -14.22
C ASN A 479 -50.48 45.06 -13.66
N CYS A 480 -50.23 44.87 -12.35
CA CYS A 480 -50.36 43.59 -11.65
C CYS A 480 -51.78 43.01 -11.69
N GLN A 481 -52.80 43.83 -11.94
CA GLN A 481 -54.19 43.42 -12.16
C GLN A 481 -54.42 42.71 -13.51
N GLY A 482 -53.62 43.05 -14.53
CA GLY A 482 -53.64 42.40 -15.84
C GLY A 482 -52.65 41.24 -15.97
N THR A 483 -51.96 40.89 -14.87
CA THR A 483 -50.93 39.85 -14.86
C THR A 483 -51.45 38.59 -14.17
N ILE A 484 -51.73 37.53 -14.91
CA ILE A 484 -52.31 36.28 -14.39
C ILE A 484 -51.25 35.25 -13.99
N LEU A 485 -51.53 34.43 -12.97
CA LEU A 485 -50.70 33.33 -12.50
C LEU A 485 -51.36 32.00 -12.91
N ILE A 486 -50.63 31.17 -13.64
CA ILE A 486 -51.12 29.95 -14.30
C ILE A 486 -50.31 28.75 -13.81
N GLU A 487 -50.93 27.58 -13.68
CA GLU A 487 -50.33 26.40 -13.05
C GLU A 487 -49.17 25.80 -13.86
N ASP A 488 -49.25 25.81 -15.19
CA ASP A 488 -48.24 25.22 -16.05
C ASP A 488 -48.23 25.82 -17.47
N ASN A 489 -47.17 25.55 -18.22
CA ASN A 489 -47.00 26.09 -19.58
C ASN A 489 -48.07 25.62 -20.57
N LYS A 490 -48.63 24.41 -20.40
CA LYS A 490 -49.65 23.88 -21.32
C LYS A 490 -50.97 24.58 -21.10
N THR A 491 -51.39 24.74 -19.85
CA THR A 491 -52.60 25.51 -19.50
C THR A 491 -52.45 26.97 -19.91
N ALA A 492 -51.26 27.57 -19.73
CA ALA A 492 -50.98 28.93 -20.18
C ALA A 492 -51.08 29.09 -21.70
N HIS A 493 -50.58 28.12 -22.47
CA HIS A 493 -50.70 28.13 -23.92
C HIS A 493 -52.16 27.98 -24.38
N ALA A 494 -52.92 27.06 -23.80
CA ALA A 494 -54.33 26.84 -24.14
C ALA A 494 -55.21 28.07 -23.84
N LEU A 495 -54.93 28.77 -22.74
CA LEU A 495 -55.68 29.95 -22.31
C LEU A 495 -55.32 31.20 -23.12
N LEU A 496 -54.03 31.43 -23.40
CA LEU A 496 -53.57 32.72 -23.90
C LEU A 496 -53.28 32.78 -25.41
N SER A 497 -53.24 31.64 -26.10
CA SER A 497 -53.01 31.58 -27.55
C SER A 497 -54.23 31.99 -28.39
N ASN A 498 -55.44 31.71 -27.90
CA ASN A 498 -56.69 32.00 -28.59
C ASN A 498 -57.35 33.26 -28.00
N PRO A 499 -57.55 34.34 -28.79
CA PRO A 499 -58.16 35.59 -28.32
C PRO A 499 -59.51 35.41 -27.62
N ARG A 500 -60.29 34.38 -27.97
CA ARG A 500 -61.60 34.11 -27.36
C ARG A 500 -61.50 33.58 -25.93
N ASN A 501 -60.38 32.96 -25.58
CA ASN A 501 -60.13 32.36 -24.28
C ASN A 501 -59.38 33.30 -23.33
N VAL A 502 -58.73 34.35 -23.87
CA VAL A 502 -57.96 35.31 -23.08
C VAL A 502 -58.91 36.06 -22.13
N PRO A 503 -58.69 36.00 -20.81
CA PRO A 503 -59.50 36.78 -19.88
C PRO A 503 -59.39 38.28 -20.14
N ALA A 504 -60.49 39.01 -19.99
CA ALA A 504 -60.52 40.45 -20.23
C ALA A 504 -59.43 41.18 -19.42
N ASN A 505 -58.78 42.16 -20.05
CA ASN A 505 -57.68 42.96 -19.48
C ASN A 505 -56.40 42.18 -19.12
N THR A 506 -56.25 40.92 -19.58
CA THR A 506 -54.98 40.19 -19.43
C THR A 506 -53.91 40.78 -20.36
N VAL A 507 -52.77 41.14 -19.77
CA VAL A 507 -51.61 41.69 -20.47
C VAL A 507 -50.42 40.74 -20.41
N LEU A 508 -50.33 39.90 -19.37
CA LEU A 508 -49.22 38.97 -19.17
C LEU A 508 -49.66 37.76 -18.33
N GLY A 509 -49.09 36.59 -18.60
CA GLY A 509 -49.24 35.39 -17.77
C GLY A 509 -47.90 34.85 -17.31
N TYR A 510 -47.85 34.34 -16.08
CA TYR A 510 -46.69 33.66 -15.51
C TYR A 510 -47.03 32.23 -15.08
N THR A 511 -46.10 31.32 -15.31
CA THR A 511 -46.15 29.93 -14.81
C THR A 511 -45.10 29.69 -13.71
N PRO A 512 -45.17 28.60 -12.91
CA PRO A 512 -44.34 28.44 -11.72
C PRO A 512 -42.84 28.22 -12.01
N ASP A 513 -42.49 27.88 -13.25
CA ASP A 513 -41.12 27.83 -13.76
C ASP A 513 -40.59 29.23 -14.15
N GLY A 514 -41.41 30.27 -14.04
CA GLY A 514 -41.10 31.66 -14.36
C GLY A 514 -41.36 32.05 -15.81
N SER A 515 -41.88 31.15 -16.66
CA SER A 515 -42.13 31.45 -18.07
C SER A 515 -43.18 32.55 -18.25
N LYS A 516 -42.94 33.43 -19.23
CA LYS A 516 -43.75 34.60 -19.55
C LYS A 516 -44.60 34.33 -20.78
N HIS A 517 -45.90 34.53 -20.67
CA HIS A 517 -46.86 34.35 -21.75
C HIS A 517 -47.58 35.67 -22.06
N PHE A 518 -47.32 36.21 -23.24
CA PHE A 518 -48.03 37.39 -23.76
C PHE A 518 -49.27 36.92 -24.53
N PRO A 519 -50.48 37.35 -24.13
CA PRO A 519 -51.72 36.88 -24.73
C PRO A 519 -51.92 37.38 -26.15
N ASN A 520 -52.65 36.60 -26.95
CA ASN A 520 -53.11 37.02 -28.27
C ASN A 520 -54.31 37.98 -28.13
N SER A 521 -54.04 39.29 -28.10
CA SER A 521 -55.05 40.34 -27.87
C SER A 521 -55.93 40.64 -29.09
N GLY A 522 -56.02 39.74 -30.08
CA GLY A 522 -56.75 39.93 -31.34
C GLY A 522 -56.06 40.87 -32.35
N ARG A 523 -55.14 41.74 -31.91
CA ARG A 523 -54.28 42.59 -32.77
C ARG A 523 -52.81 42.19 -32.79
N GLY A 524 -52.39 41.23 -31.96
CA GLY A 524 -50.99 40.82 -31.81
C GLY A 524 -50.86 39.31 -31.66
N VAL A 525 -49.69 38.75 -31.97
CA VAL A 525 -49.44 37.30 -31.90
C VAL A 525 -49.08 36.90 -30.47
N TYR A 526 -49.58 35.73 -30.03
CA TYR A 526 -49.15 35.09 -28.77
C TYR A 526 -47.64 34.87 -28.76
N LYS A 527 -46.98 35.23 -27.66
CA LYS A 527 -45.52 35.03 -27.49
C LYS A 527 -45.23 34.41 -26.14
N THR A 528 -44.32 33.44 -26.13
CA THR A 528 -43.80 32.86 -24.90
C THR A 528 -42.30 33.10 -24.80
N TYR A 529 -41.85 33.48 -23.63
CA TYR A 529 -40.43 33.59 -23.31
C TYR A 529 -40.14 32.73 -22.10
N GLN A 530 -39.15 31.85 -22.22
CA GLN A 530 -38.68 31.04 -21.11
C GLN A 530 -38.15 31.97 -20.01
N GLY A 531 -38.65 31.77 -18.79
CA GLY A 531 -38.31 32.60 -17.65
C GLY A 531 -37.01 32.19 -16.97
N SER A 532 -36.40 33.14 -16.28
CA SER A 532 -35.24 32.91 -15.40
C SER A 532 -35.66 33.20 -13.96
N LEU A 533 -36.60 32.42 -13.41
CA LEU A 533 -36.89 32.44 -11.97
C LEU A 533 -35.79 31.65 -11.23
N ASN A 534 -34.63 32.29 -11.07
CA ASN A 534 -33.43 31.63 -10.51
C ASN A 534 -33.54 31.32 -9.01
N SER A 535 -34.57 31.82 -8.32
CA SER A 535 -34.82 31.59 -6.90
C SER A 535 -36.30 31.35 -6.66
N LYS A 536 -36.66 30.18 -6.13
CA LYS A 536 -38.01 29.90 -5.60
C LYS A 536 -38.26 30.54 -4.24
N VAL A 537 -37.27 31.24 -3.71
CA VAL A 537 -37.35 31.90 -2.40
C VAL A 537 -37.67 33.38 -2.63
N PRO A 538 -38.80 33.89 -2.11
CA PRO A 538 -39.13 35.31 -2.13
C PRO A 538 -38.07 36.10 -1.34
N ARG A 539 -37.72 37.30 -1.82
CA ARG A 539 -36.63 38.14 -1.30
C ARG A 539 -37.11 39.48 -0.72
N PHE A 540 -38.25 40.00 -1.16
CA PHE A 540 -38.69 41.36 -0.90
C PHE A 540 -40.10 41.48 -0.32
N VAL A 541 -40.97 40.50 -0.57
CA VAL A 541 -42.37 40.46 -0.09
C VAL A 541 -42.46 39.61 1.17
N GLN A 542 -43.33 39.99 2.10
CA GLN A 542 -43.46 39.33 3.40
C GLN A 542 -44.22 37.98 3.30
N THR A 543 -43.70 36.93 3.93
CA THR A 543 -44.36 35.61 4.09
C THR A 543 -44.34 35.13 5.55
N GLU A 544 -45.39 34.42 6.00
CA GLU A 544 -45.46 33.82 7.34
C GLU A 544 -44.56 32.56 7.40
N GLN A 545 -43.38 32.64 8.04
CA GLN A 545 -42.35 31.58 8.03
C GLN A 545 -42.37 30.65 9.27
N THR A 546 -43.36 30.78 10.16
CA THR A 546 -43.41 30.09 11.46
C THR A 546 -43.68 28.58 11.36
N THR A 547 -44.51 28.16 10.40
CA THR A 547 -44.85 26.75 10.14
C THR A 547 -43.68 25.94 9.61
N LEU A 548 -42.93 26.48 8.64
CA LEU A 548 -41.76 25.82 8.04
C LEU A 548 -40.63 25.58 9.06
N ILE A 549 -40.41 26.53 9.97
CA ILE A 549 -39.43 26.39 11.07
C ILE A 549 -39.81 25.21 11.98
N ARG A 550 -41.11 25.06 12.30
CA ARG A 550 -41.61 23.97 13.15
C ARG A 550 -41.40 22.60 12.50
N GLU A 551 -41.68 22.49 11.21
CA GLU A 551 -41.51 21.24 10.44
C GLU A 551 -40.04 20.81 10.37
N LEU A 552 -39.15 21.72 9.97
CA LEU A 552 -37.70 21.45 9.90
C LEU A 552 -37.14 21.05 11.28
N THR A 553 -37.60 21.70 12.34
CA THR A 553 -37.16 21.38 13.72
C THR A 553 -37.58 19.97 14.13
N ASN A 554 -38.82 19.56 13.79
CA ASN A 554 -39.31 18.22 14.10
C ASN A 554 -38.58 17.12 13.31
N GLU A 555 -38.31 17.34 12.03
CA GLU A 555 -37.56 16.40 11.19
C GLU A 555 -36.12 16.21 11.70
N ILE A 556 -35.43 17.31 12.05
CA ILE A 556 -34.08 17.25 12.64
C ILE A 556 -34.11 16.45 13.94
N LYS A 557 -35.13 16.65 14.79
CA LYS A 557 -35.30 15.93 16.05
C LYS A 557 -35.47 14.42 15.81
N GLN A 558 -36.29 14.02 14.84
CA GLN A 558 -36.48 12.61 14.49
C GLN A 558 -35.20 11.95 13.98
N LEU A 559 -34.50 12.60 13.04
CA LEU A 559 -33.24 12.08 12.49
C LEU A 559 -32.14 11.96 13.55
N LYS A 560 -32.06 12.92 14.48
CA LYS A 560 -31.13 12.85 15.62
C LYS A 560 -31.47 11.69 16.55
N SER A 561 -32.76 11.43 16.80
CA SER A 561 -33.20 10.29 17.61
C SER A 561 -32.81 8.94 16.98
N GLU A 562 -33.01 8.80 15.67
CA GLU A 562 -32.61 7.60 14.92
C GLU A 562 -31.09 7.39 14.99
N MET A 563 -30.32 8.47 14.79
CA MET A 563 -28.86 8.42 14.91
C MET A 563 -28.41 7.98 16.31
N THR A 564 -29.03 8.52 17.38
CA THR A 564 -28.69 8.11 18.76
C THR A 564 -29.03 6.65 19.05
N SER A 565 -30.15 6.13 18.51
CA SER A 565 -30.50 4.71 18.64
C SER A 565 -29.45 3.82 17.97
N MET A 566 -29.05 4.16 16.74
CA MET A 566 -28.03 3.41 16.01
C MET A 566 -26.65 3.48 16.67
N GLN A 567 -26.31 4.59 17.33
CA GLN A 567 -25.09 4.71 18.14
C GLN A 567 -25.12 3.80 19.37
N GLN A 568 -26.28 3.63 20.01
CA GLN A 568 -26.41 2.69 21.13
C GLN A 568 -26.27 1.24 20.68
N GLU A 569 -26.87 0.89 19.54
CA GLU A 569 -26.69 -0.44 18.95
C GLU A 569 -25.23 -0.74 18.60
N ILE A 570 -24.49 0.22 18.02
CA ILE A 570 -23.06 0.06 17.75
C ILE A 570 -22.28 -0.22 19.03
N ARG A 571 -22.61 0.44 20.15
CA ARG A 571 -21.95 0.18 21.44
C ARG A 571 -22.22 -1.23 21.95
N ALA A 572 -23.42 -1.78 21.69
CA ALA A 572 -23.75 -3.15 22.03
C ALA A 572 -22.97 -4.14 21.13
N ASP A 573 -22.93 -3.88 19.82
CA ASP A 573 -22.18 -4.68 18.84
C ASP A 573 -20.67 -4.63 19.11
N GLU A 574 -20.12 -3.49 19.55
CA GLU A 574 -18.72 -3.32 19.94
C GLU A 574 -18.36 -4.16 21.18
N LYS A 575 -19.29 -4.33 22.14
CA LYS A 575 -19.11 -5.27 23.26
C LYS A 575 -19.09 -6.73 22.78
N GLU A 576 -19.95 -7.08 21.83
CA GLU A 576 -19.96 -8.41 21.25
C GLU A 576 -18.69 -8.70 20.46
N LEU A 577 -18.20 -7.74 19.67
CA LEU A 577 -16.91 -7.83 18.99
C LEU A 577 -15.76 -8.08 19.97
N MET A 578 -15.73 -7.37 21.10
CA MET A 578 -14.73 -7.58 22.15
C MET A 578 -14.82 -9.00 22.73
N ARG A 579 -16.03 -9.54 22.92
CA ARG A 579 -16.24 -10.93 23.37
C ARG A 579 -15.71 -11.94 22.36
N CYS A 580 -16.00 -11.75 21.07
CA CYS A 580 -15.49 -12.61 20.00
C CYS A 580 -13.96 -12.55 19.91
N GLN A 581 -13.36 -11.36 20.02
CA GLN A 581 -11.90 -11.18 20.01
C GLN A 581 -11.23 -11.83 21.24
N GLN A 582 -11.86 -11.76 22.41
CA GLN A 582 -11.34 -12.45 23.59
C GLN A 582 -11.38 -13.97 23.41
N HIS A 583 -12.47 -14.51 22.88
CA HIS A 583 -12.58 -15.93 22.58
C HIS A 583 -11.54 -16.39 21.54
N GLU A 584 -11.32 -15.62 20.48
CA GLU A 584 -10.29 -15.90 19.46
C GLU A 584 -8.89 -15.93 20.08
N ARG A 585 -8.56 -14.99 20.97
CA ARG A 585 -7.29 -15.00 21.72
C ARG A 585 -7.16 -16.20 22.64
N ASP A 586 -8.21 -16.57 23.37
CA ASP A 586 -8.19 -17.71 24.28
C ASP A 586 -7.91 -19.02 23.52
N VAL A 587 -8.59 -19.20 22.38
CA VAL A 587 -8.39 -20.35 21.49
C VAL A 587 -6.98 -20.34 20.88
N ALA A 588 -6.47 -19.18 20.45
CA ALA A 588 -5.11 -19.05 19.92
C ALA A 588 -4.05 -19.40 20.98
N ASN A 589 -4.23 -18.95 22.22
CA ASN A 589 -3.35 -19.26 23.35
C ASN A 589 -3.34 -20.75 23.67
N GLN A 590 -4.53 -21.38 23.72
CA GLN A 590 -4.66 -22.82 23.92
C GLN A 590 -3.98 -23.61 22.78
N LEU A 591 -4.07 -23.14 21.53
CA LEU A 591 -3.43 -23.78 20.38
C LEU A 591 -1.90 -23.67 20.44
N SER A 592 -1.38 -22.50 20.81
CA SER A 592 0.05 -22.29 21.07
C SER A 592 0.59 -23.21 22.17
N ASN A 593 -0.17 -23.35 23.27
CA ASN A 593 0.15 -24.26 24.36
C ASN A 593 0.22 -25.72 23.89
N LEU A 594 -0.73 -26.19 23.07
CA LEU A 594 -0.69 -27.55 22.50
C LEU A 594 0.49 -27.75 21.55
N VAL A 595 0.82 -26.75 20.71
CA VAL A 595 1.98 -26.80 19.82
C VAL A 595 3.29 -26.90 20.61
N SER A 596 3.43 -26.11 21.68
CA SER A 596 4.61 -26.18 22.55
C SER A 596 4.74 -27.54 23.26
N LYS A 597 3.62 -28.15 23.69
CA LYS A 597 3.60 -29.50 24.27
C LYS A 597 3.99 -30.57 23.25
N LEU A 598 3.53 -30.47 22.00
CA LEU A 598 3.94 -31.38 20.92
C LEU A 598 5.43 -31.28 20.63
N LYS A 599 5.98 -30.06 20.58
CA LYS A 599 7.41 -29.86 20.35
C LYS A 599 8.26 -30.52 21.44
N LYS A 600 7.89 -30.34 22.72
CA LYS A 600 8.56 -31.00 23.86
C LYS A 600 8.51 -32.54 23.74
N LEU A 601 7.34 -33.11 23.44
CA LEU A 601 7.20 -34.56 23.26
C LEU A 601 8.00 -35.08 22.06
N GLN A 602 8.13 -34.30 20.99
CA GLN A 602 8.91 -34.66 19.81
C GLN A 602 10.41 -34.58 20.08
N ASP A 603 10.87 -33.60 20.86
CA ASP A 603 12.25 -33.50 21.33
C ASP A 603 12.59 -34.66 22.29
N ASP A 604 11.67 -35.05 23.18
CA ASP A 604 11.81 -36.21 24.08
C ASP A 604 11.89 -37.53 23.29
N LEU A 605 11.10 -37.66 22.22
CA LEU A 605 11.13 -38.83 21.33
C LEU A 605 12.45 -38.95 20.58
N ASN A 606 12.97 -37.82 20.07
CA ASN A 606 14.24 -37.77 19.35
C ASN A 606 15.44 -38.06 20.26
N ARG A 607 15.39 -37.67 21.53
CA ARG A 607 16.42 -37.98 22.54
C ARG A 607 16.47 -39.47 22.93
N SER A 608 15.42 -40.24 22.67
CA SER A 608 15.33 -41.66 23.04
C SER A 608 15.97 -42.63 22.03
N VAL A 609 16.60 -42.13 20.96
CA VAL A 609 17.34 -42.98 20.02
C VAL A 609 18.75 -43.23 20.58
N VAL A 610 18.90 -44.31 21.34
CA VAL A 610 20.21 -44.83 21.71
C VAL A 610 20.63 -45.82 20.63
N ASP A 611 21.62 -45.44 19.83
CA ASP A 611 22.31 -46.31 18.89
C ASP A 611 23.67 -46.67 19.49
N GLU A 612 23.69 -47.65 20.39
CA GLU A 612 24.93 -48.28 20.87
C GLU A 612 24.99 -49.72 20.35
N GLU A 613 25.38 -49.87 19.08
CA GLU A 613 25.56 -51.17 18.44
C GLU A 613 27.03 -51.50 18.09
N SER A 614 28.01 -50.71 18.55
CA SER A 614 29.38 -50.78 17.99
C SER A 614 30.54 -51.09 18.96
N LYS A 615 30.30 -51.72 20.12
CA LYS A 615 31.42 -52.07 21.05
C LYS A 615 31.29 -53.43 21.75
N LEU A 616 31.11 -54.50 20.97
CA LEU A 616 31.19 -55.86 21.50
C LEU A 616 32.17 -56.67 20.64
N ALA A 617 33.33 -57.03 21.20
CA ALA A 617 34.33 -57.86 20.55
C ALA A 617 33.86 -59.34 20.46
N PRO A 618 34.29 -60.12 19.46
CA PRO A 618 33.80 -61.49 19.28
C PRO A 618 34.23 -62.40 20.44
N LEU A 619 33.25 -62.88 21.23
CA LEU A 619 33.43 -63.86 22.31
C LEU A 619 34.15 -65.16 21.85
N ASP A 620 34.11 -65.43 20.55
CA ASP A 620 34.74 -66.60 19.93
C ASP A 620 36.28 -66.52 19.92
N LEU A 621 36.88 -65.32 19.87
CA LEU A 621 38.34 -65.14 19.93
C LEU A 621 38.88 -65.51 21.32
N TYR A 622 38.19 -65.10 22.39
CA TYR A 622 38.57 -65.40 23.77
C TYR A 622 38.49 -66.90 24.10
N LYS A 623 37.53 -67.62 23.50
CA LYS A 623 37.40 -69.09 23.67
C LYS A 623 38.54 -69.87 23.03
N GLU A 624 39.02 -69.42 21.89
CA GLU A 624 40.12 -70.06 21.16
C GLU A 624 41.46 -69.88 21.89
N GLU A 625 41.70 -68.69 22.44
CA GLU A 625 42.91 -68.36 23.21
C GLU A 625 43.00 -69.15 24.53
N TYR A 626 41.87 -69.30 25.25
CA TYR A 626 41.78 -70.13 26.47
C TYR A 626 42.14 -71.60 26.22
N SER A 627 41.69 -72.16 25.08
CA SER A 627 41.97 -73.54 24.68
C SER A 627 43.46 -73.77 24.38
N ASN A 628 44.12 -72.80 23.74
CA ASN A 628 45.54 -72.89 23.40
C ASN A 628 46.44 -72.85 24.65
N ASN A 629 46.11 -71.99 25.63
CA ASN A 629 46.84 -71.92 26.90
C ASN A 629 46.81 -73.24 27.70
N LEU A 630 45.68 -73.96 27.69
CA LEU A 630 45.57 -75.27 28.35
C LEU A 630 46.51 -76.32 27.73
N ARG A 631 46.67 -76.31 26.41
CA ARG A 631 47.59 -77.23 25.71
C ARG A 631 49.06 -76.92 26.00
N ASP A 632 49.42 -75.67 26.24
CA ASP A 632 50.79 -75.25 26.57
C ASP A 632 51.18 -75.62 28.01
N ILE A 633 50.23 -75.57 28.95
CA ILE A 633 50.42 -76.00 30.34
C ILE A 633 50.76 -77.50 30.39
N ASP A 634 49.99 -78.34 29.69
CA ASP A 634 50.18 -79.80 29.67
C ASP A 634 51.58 -80.21 29.17
N LYS A 635 52.09 -79.52 28.14
CA LYS A 635 53.48 -79.72 27.65
C LYS A 635 54.52 -79.35 28.71
N CYS A 636 54.36 -78.22 29.38
CA CYS A 636 55.30 -77.77 30.41
C CYS A 636 55.36 -78.72 31.61
N GLU A 637 54.25 -79.34 31.99
CA GLU A 637 54.21 -80.33 33.09
C GLU A 637 55.02 -81.60 32.77
N THR A 638 55.04 -82.03 31.50
CA THR A 638 55.83 -83.19 31.08
C THR A 638 57.35 -82.93 31.13
N GLU A 639 57.80 -81.74 30.73
CA GLU A 639 59.22 -81.33 30.81
C GLU A 639 59.72 -81.25 32.27
N LEU A 640 58.85 -80.85 33.19
CA LEU A 640 59.17 -80.68 34.61
C LEU A 640 59.50 -82.02 35.28
N LYS A 641 58.79 -83.09 34.91
CA LYS A 641 59.04 -84.45 35.42
C LYS A 641 60.43 -84.96 35.03
N GLN A 642 60.92 -84.60 33.84
CA GLN A 642 62.23 -85.03 33.35
C GLN A 642 63.39 -84.35 34.10
N ILE A 643 63.27 -83.06 34.43
CA ILE A 643 64.29 -82.30 35.17
C ILE A 643 64.46 -82.82 36.62
N TRP A 644 63.38 -83.29 37.24
CA TRP A 644 63.44 -83.82 38.61
C TRP A 644 64.30 -85.08 38.73
N GLU A 645 64.25 -85.97 37.74
CA GLU A 645 65.04 -87.20 37.76
C GLU A 645 66.54 -86.91 37.64
N GLU A 646 66.91 -85.90 36.84
CA GLU A 646 68.30 -85.46 36.67
C GLU A 646 68.88 -84.79 37.94
N GLN A 647 68.09 -83.98 38.66
CA GLN A 647 68.54 -83.32 39.90
C GLN A 647 68.87 -84.31 41.02
N LYS A 648 68.19 -85.46 41.06
CA LYS A 648 68.38 -86.50 42.07
C LYS A 648 69.78 -87.12 41.98
N VAL A 649 70.32 -87.25 40.77
CA VAL A 649 71.66 -87.81 40.53
C VAL A 649 72.76 -86.87 41.04
N ILE A 650 72.65 -85.56 40.77
CA ILE A 650 73.68 -84.57 41.12
C ILE A 650 73.78 -84.35 42.64
N LYS A 651 72.65 -84.34 43.36
CA LYS A 651 72.62 -84.16 44.83
C LYS A 651 73.41 -85.23 45.58
N THR A 652 73.44 -86.46 45.07
CA THR A 652 74.16 -87.59 45.68
C THR A 652 75.68 -87.38 45.63
N ARG A 653 76.20 -86.68 44.60
CA ARG A 653 77.64 -86.43 44.43
C ARG A 653 78.18 -85.27 45.28
N ILE A 654 77.36 -84.25 45.54
CA ILE A 654 77.75 -83.09 46.39
C ILE A 654 77.98 -83.53 47.84
N LYS A 655 77.12 -84.41 48.38
CA LYS A 655 77.25 -84.92 49.76
C LYS A 655 78.60 -85.60 50.03
N GLN A 656 79.14 -86.31 49.04
CA GLN A 656 80.44 -86.97 49.15
C GLN A 656 81.62 -85.97 49.25
N LEU A 657 81.48 -84.75 48.71
CA LEU A 657 82.53 -83.72 48.72
C LEU A 657 82.45 -82.80 49.95
N ASP A 658 81.32 -82.78 50.65
CA ASP A 658 81.13 -82.03 51.91
C ASP A 658 81.86 -82.66 53.09
N GLU A 659 81.95 -83.98 53.10
CA GLU A 659 82.62 -84.75 54.16
C GLU A 659 84.15 -84.57 54.14
N GLU A 660 84.75 -84.29 52.98
CA GLU A 660 86.20 -84.08 52.81
C GLU A 660 86.70 -82.67 53.19
N LEU A 661 85.81 -81.66 53.24
CA LEU A 661 86.17 -80.25 53.51
C LEU A 661 86.06 -79.83 54.98
N ALA A 662 85.45 -80.65 55.84
CA ALA A 662 85.17 -80.32 57.23
C ALA A 662 86.38 -80.47 58.18
N GLU A 663 87.47 -81.12 57.75
CA GLU A 663 88.61 -81.45 58.62
C GLU A 663 89.65 -80.32 58.83
N LEU A 664 89.52 -79.15 58.18
CA LEU A 664 90.61 -78.14 58.11
C LEU A 664 90.29 -76.74 58.71
N ALA A 665 89.24 -76.59 59.52
CA ALA A 665 88.65 -75.27 59.82
C ALA A 665 89.20 -74.38 60.98
N PRO A 666 90.00 -74.81 61.99
CA PRO A 666 90.15 -73.98 63.21
C PRO A 666 91.47 -73.20 63.37
N TYR A 667 91.97 -72.49 62.35
CA TYR A 667 93.09 -71.54 62.51
C TYR A 667 92.77 -70.21 61.83
N LEU A 668 92.46 -69.16 62.61
CA LEU A 668 92.73 -67.72 62.37
C LEU A 668 91.72 -66.82 63.12
N GLU A 669 92.05 -66.37 64.33
CA GLU A 669 91.44 -65.19 64.96
C GLU A 669 92.47 -64.38 65.79
N SER A 670 92.26 -63.05 65.83
CA SER A 670 92.90 -61.99 66.65
C SER A 670 94.13 -61.28 66.03
N ASP A 671 94.48 -60.02 66.33
CA ASP A 671 93.84 -58.83 66.92
C ASP A 671 94.84 -57.66 66.73
N GLU A 672 94.60 -56.71 65.81
CA GLU A 672 95.45 -55.50 65.65
C GLU A 672 94.64 -54.22 65.30
N VAL A 673 93.34 -54.17 65.62
CA VAL A 673 92.45 -53.07 65.19
C VAL A 673 92.52 -51.81 66.08
N THR A 674 93.07 -51.90 67.28
CA THR A 674 92.83 -50.86 68.32
C THR A 674 93.73 -49.62 68.24
N LYS A 675 94.82 -49.62 67.46
CA LYS A 675 95.71 -48.43 67.34
C LYS A 675 95.47 -47.54 66.10
N MET A 676 94.61 -47.99 65.17
CA MET A 676 94.16 -47.20 64.00
C MET A 676 92.99 -46.25 64.31
N ALA A 677 92.25 -46.49 65.40
CA ALA A 677 90.99 -45.80 65.69
C ALA A 677 91.18 -44.35 66.14
N GLU A 678 92.24 -44.04 66.90
CA GLU A 678 92.42 -42.73 67.54
C GLU A 678 92.88 -41.64 66.55
N VAL A 679 93.56 -41.99 65.46
CA VAL A 679 93.95 -41.03 64.40
C VAL A 679 92.79 -40.67 63.47
N GLU A 680 91.82 -41.57 63.32
CA GLU A 680 90.69 -41.38 62.42
C GLU A 680 89.56 -40.53 63.05
N GLU A 681 89.48 -40.49 64.37
CA GLU A 681 88.53 -39.67 65.13
C GLU A 681 88.82 -38.15 65.00
N MET A 682 90.08 -37.72 64.98
CA MET A 682 90.41 -36.30 64.79
C MET A 682 90.26 -35.83 63.34
N LYS A 683 90.56 -36.67 62.34
CA LYS A 683 90.30 -36.35 60.92
C LYS A 683 88.81 -36.20 60.63
N THR A 684 87.97 -37.03 61.25
CA THR A 684 86.50 -36.97 61.06
C THR A 684 85.90 -35.66 61.59
N ASN A 685 86.43 -35.08 62.66
CA ASN A 685 85.94 -33.79 63.18
C ASN A 685 86.31 -32.59 62.28
N LEU A 686 87.48 -32.58 61.63
CA LEU A 686 87.84 -31.55 60.65
C LEU A 686 87.00 -31.63 59.36
N VAL A 687 86.76 -32.85 58.87
CA VAL A 687 85.92 -33.10 57.68
C VAL A 687 84.48 -32.65 57.92
N ARG A 688 83.95 -32.86 59.13
CA ARG A 688 82.60 -32.38 59.52
C ARG A 688 82.48 -30.86 59.47
N PHE A 689 83.49 -30.13 59.94
CA PHE A 689 83.46 -28.66 59.94
C PHE A 689 83.62 -28.07 58.52
N LYS A 690 84.51 -28.65 57.69
CA LYS A 690 84.67 -28.31 56.26
C LYS A 690 83.40 -28.58 55.45
N SER A 691 82.75 -29.71 55.71
CA SER A 691 81.47 -30.07 55.07
C SER A 691 80.39 -29.03 55.39
N ASP A 692 80.27 -28.61 56.65
CA ASP A 692 79.29 -27.59 57.04
C ASP A 692 79.57 -26.23 56.35
N THR A 693 80.81 -25.72 56.34
CA THR A 693 81.14 -24.48 55.59
C THR A 693 80.84 -24.60 54.09
N GLY A 694 81.17 -25.73 53.46
CA GLY A 694 80.87 -26.01 52.05
C GLY A 694 79.37 -26.09 51.73
N THR A 695 78.54 -26.55 52.67
CA THR A 695 77.07 -26.52 52.49
C THR A 695 76.50 -25.11 52.50
N TRP A 696 77.05 -24.20 53.31
CA TRP A 696 76.62 -22.79 53.32
C TRP A 696 77.07 -22.04 52.06
N GLN A 697 78.30 -22.29 51.58
CA GLN A 697 78.76 -21.75 50.29
C GLN A 697 77.92 -22.27 49.10
N SER A 698 77.52 -23.55 49.13
CA SER A 698 76.60 -24.11 48.12
C SER A 698 75.22 -23.45 48.17
N LYS A 699 74.67 -23.21 49.36
CA LYS A 699 73.39 -22.49 49.54
C LYS A 699 73.46 -21.03 49.08
N LEU A 700 74.59 -20.35 49.29
CA LEU A 700 74.81 -18.99 48.78
C LEU A 700 74.79 -18.97 47.25
N LYS A 701 75.54 -19.88 46.62
CA LYS A 701 75.59 -20.00 45.15
C LYS A 701 74.21 -20.35 44.58
N GLU A 702 73.47 -21.24 45.23
CA GLU A 702 72.09 -21.58 44.85
C GLU A 702 71.15 -20.36 44.94
N ALA A 703 71.24 -19.57 46.02
CA ALA A 703 70.45 -18.36 46.19
C ALA A 703 70.82 -17.27 45.16
N GLN A 704 72.11 -17.09 44.84
CA GLN A 704 72.60 -16.17 43.81
C GLN A 704 72.11 -16.58 42.41
N THR A 705 72.20 -17.85 42.05
CA THR A 705 71.69 -18.37 40.78
C THR A 705 70.17 -18.17 40.68
N LYS A 706 69.42 -18.37 41.77
CA LYS A 706 67.97 -18.07 41.82
C LYS A 706 67.66 -16.58 41.59
N VAL A 707 68.46 -15.67 42.15
CA VAL A 707 68.33 -14.22 41.90
C VAL A 707 68.65 -13.88 40.44
N GLU A 708 69.70 -14.47 39.86
CA GLU A 708 70.09 -14.23 38.47
C GLU A 708 69.02 -14.71 37.49
N HIS A 709 68.50 -15.93 37.67
CA HIS A 709 67.39 -16.45 36.87
C HIS A 709 66.12 -15.60 37.00
N LEU A 710 65.78 -15.14 38.22
CA LEU A 710 64.63 -14.27 38.43
C LEU A 710 64.83 -12.88 37.82
N THR A 711 66.07 -12.39 37.77
CA THR A 711 66.42 -11.11 37.14
C THR A 711 66.26 -11.18 35.62
N LYS A 712 66.75 -12.26 34.98
CA LYS A 712 66.51 -12.52 33.54
C LYS A 712 65.01 -12.64 33.23
N ARG A 713 64.25 -13.39 34.04
CA ARG A 713 62.78 -13.47 33.89
C ARG A 713 62.07 -12.12 34.05
N LEU A 714 62.59 -11.23 34.89
CA LEU A 714 62.07 -9.87 35.05
C LEU A 714 62.36 -8.98 33.84
N GLU A 715 63.49 -9.16 33.18
CA GLU A 715 63.82 -8.49 31.92
C GLU A 715 62.86 -8.96 30.82
N ASP A 716 62.67 -10.27 30.67
CA ASP A 716 61.72 -10.85 29.71
C ASP A 716 60.28 -10.38 29.96
N GLN A 717 59.83 -10.39 31.23
CA GLN A 717 58.50 -9.92 31.61
C GLN A 717 58.35 -8.40 31.39
N SER A 718 59.42 -7.63 31.58
CA SER A 718 59.41 -6.19 31.33
C SER A 718 59.29 -5.87 29.84
N ALA A 719 60.02 -6.60 28.99
CA ALA A 719 59.89 -6.48 27.54
C ALA A 719 58.49 -6.88 27.07
N MET A 720 57.88 -7.91 27.70
CA MET A 720 56.51 -8.34 27.40
C MET A 720 55.46 -7.28 27.78
N VAL A 721 55.59 -6.63 28.94
CA VAL A 721 54.73 -5.50 29.33
C VAL A 721 54.84 -4.36 28.32
N GLU A 722 56.05 -4.01 27.90
CA GLU A 722 56.29 -2.93 26.95
C GLU A 722 55.71 -3.24 25.56
N LEU A 723 55.82 -4.50 25.11
CA LEU A 723 55.21 -4.98 23.87
C LEU A 723 53.68 -4.88 23.92
N TYR A 724 53.05 -5.45 24.96
CA TYR A 724 51.59 -5.42 25.10
C TYR A 724 51.04 -4.00 25.27
N THR A 725 51.80 -3.11 25.91
CA THR A 725 51.41 -1.70 26.05
C THR A 725 51.39 -1.00 24.69
N LYS A 726 52.40 -1.23 23.84
CA LYS A 726 52.42 -0.69 22.47
C LYS A 726 51.28 -1.25 21.61
N GLU A 727 51.04 -2.56 21.66
CA GLU A 727 49.94 -3.20 20.92
C GLU A 727 48.56 -2.64 21.35
N ALA A 728 48.37 -2.35 22.63
CA ALA A 728 47.11 -1.78 23.14
C ALA A 728 46.96 -0.28 22.78
N GLU A 729 48.02 0.51 22.88
CA GLU A 729 48.02 1.97 22.58
C GLU A 729 47.79 2.28 21.10
N GLU A 730 48.17 1.38 20.19
CA GLU A 730 47.88 1.52 18.75
C GLU A 730 46.37 1.50 18.43
N LEU A 731 45.56 0.82 19.27
CA LEU A 731 44.13 0.63 19.05
C LEU A 731 43.26 1.51 19.97
N ALA A 732 43.65 1.69 21.24
CA ALA A 732 42.91 2.49 22.19
C ALA A 732 43.79 3.10 23.29
N SER A 733 43.54 4.35 23.66
CA SER A 733 44.26 5.02 24.75
C SER A 733 43.97 4.38 26.12
N ARG A 734 44.99 4.34 26.99
CA ARG A 734 44.88 3.87 28.39
C ARG A 734 43.83 4.64 29.19
N ASP A 735 43.59 5.91 28.87
CA ASP A 735 42.63 6.76 29.57
C ASP A 735 41.17 6.28 29.43
N LEU A 736 40.86 5.54 28.37
CA LEU A 736 39.53 4.96 28.15
C LEU A 736 39.29 3.71 28.99
N TYR A 737 40.36 3.07 29.48
CA TYR A 737 40.32 1.84 30.25
C TYR A 737 41.21 1.94 31.51
N PRO A 738 40.89 2.85 32.44
CA PRO A 738 41.73 3.10 33.61
C PRO A 738 41.74 1.93 34.60
N ASN A 739 40.72 1.05 34.55
CA ASN A 739 40.62 -0.12 35.42
C ASN A 739 39.91 -1.28 34.65
N PRO A 740 40.61 -1.93 33.70
CA PRO A 740 40.01 -2.94 32.84
C PRO A 740 39.68 -4.21 33.66
N ARG A 741 38.59 -4.90 33.30
CA ARG A 741 38.13 -6.11 34.00
C ARG A 741 39.10 -7.29 33.83
N PRO A 742 39.04 -8.32 34.69
CA PRO A 742 39.88 -9.50 34.53
C PRO A 742 39.74 -10.16 33.15
N MET A 743 40.85 -10.59 32.57
CA MET A 743 40.90 -11.18 31.22
C MET A 743 39.86 -12.29 31.00
N SER A 744 39.65 -13.17 31.98
CA SER A 744 38.70 -14.28 31.90
C SER A 744 37.23 -13.83 31.80
N GLU A 745 36.87 -12.72 32.42
CA GLU A 745 35.49 -12.17 32.37
C GLU A 745 35.23 -11.51 31.02
N VAL A 746 36.23 -10.80 30.48
CA VAL A 746 36.14 -10.15 29.16
C VAL A 746 36.10 -11.20 28.05
N GLU A 747 36.87 -12.29 28.16
CA GLU A 747 36.87 -13.42 27.20
C GLU A 747 35.53 -14.18 27.18
N GLU A 748 34.90 -14.44 28.33
CA GLU A 748 33.56 -15.08 28.37
C GLU A 748 32.49 -14.20 27.70
N GLU A 749 32.51 -12.89 27.93
CA GLU A 749 31.59 -11.94 27.29
C GLU A 749 31.85 -11.83 25.78
N LEU A 750 33.11 -11.92 25.36
CA LEU A 750 33.52 -11.91 23.94
C LEU A 750 33.01 -13.15 23.18
N ILE A 751 33.09 -14.33 23.81
CA ILE A 751 32.60 -15.60 23.25
C ILE A 751 31.06 -15.57 23.11
N GLY A 752 30.37 -14.88 24.02
CA GLY A 752 28.93 -14.65 23.94
C GLY A 752 28.50 -13.90 22.68
N GLU A 753 29.28 -12.89 22.27
CA GLU A 753 28.95 -12.02 21.13
C GLU A 753 29.52 -12.48 19.78
N GLU A 754 30.32 -13.55 19.75
CA GLU A 754 30.90 -14.08 18.51
C GLU A 754 29.91 -14.81 17.59
N ASN A 755 28.71 -15.14 18.07
CA ASN A 755 27.71 -15.92 17.32
C ASN A 755 26.74 -15.08 16.45
N LEU A 756 26.96 -13.78 16.30
CA LEU A 756 26.05 -12.86 15.63
C LEU A 756 26.74 -12.04 14.52
N LEU A 757 27.30 -12.70 13.50
CA LEU A 757 27.84 -11.96 12.34
C LEU A 757 27.67 -12.70 11.01
N ASP A 758 26.68 -12.26 10.24
CA ASP A 758 26.89 -11.65 8.92
C ASP A 758 25.53 -11.16 8.37
N LYS A 759 25.45 -9.95 7.79
CA LYS A 759 24.40 -9.51 6.81
C LYS A 759 24.44 -8.01 6.50
N ALA A 760 25.41 -7.59 5.69
CA ALA A 760 25.33 -6.31 4.96
C ALA A 760 24.40 -6.39 3.74
N GLU A 761 24.29 -7.56 3.11
CA GLU A 761 23.44 -7.78 1.91
C GLU A 761 21.93 -7.70 2.20
N LEU A 762 21.54 -7.96 3.45
CA LEU A 762 20.13 -7.95 3.85
C LEU A 762 19.57 -6.53 3.98
N GLU A 763 20.37 -5.55 4.43
CA GLU A 763 19.91 -4.15 4.56
C GLU A 763 19.58 -3.55 3.19
N ALA A 764 20.46 -3.77 2.20
CA ALA A 764 20.25 -3.29 0.83
C ALA A 764 18.99 -3.89 0.20
N ALA A 765 18.78 -5.20 0.34
CA ALA A 765 17.61 -5.90 -0.18
C ALA A 765 16.30 -5.46 0.47
N ILE A 766 16.33 -5.07 1.76
CA ILE A 766 15.14 -4.57 2.47
C ILE A 766 14.82 -3.14 2.04
N SER A 767 15.83 -2.28 1.87
CA SER A 767 15.64 -0.92 1.35
C SER A 767 15.01 -0.91 -0.04
N GLU A 768 15.52 -1.73 -0.96
CA GLU A 768 14.99 -1.84 -2.33
C GLU A 768 13.52 -2.33 -2.33
N ARG A 769 13.17 -3.25 -1.43
CA ARG A 769 11.79 -3.75 -1.28
C ARG A 769 10.84 -2.69 -0.72
N LEU A 770 11.32 -1.84 0.20
CA LEU A 770 10.59 -0.70 0.76
C LEU A 770 10.24 0.31 -0.35
N ASP A 771 11.23 0.70 -1.15
CA ASP A 771 11.04 1.63 -2.28
C ASP A 771 10.06 1.05 -3.32
N SER A 772 10.17 -0.25 -3.62
CA SER A 772 9.27 -0.96 -4.54
C SER A 772 7.83 -0.98 -4.03
N TYR A 773 7.63 -1.17 -2.71
CA TYR A 773 6.31 -1.12 -2.08
C TYR A 773 5.70 0.29 -2.16
N GLU A 774 6.45 1.33 -1.80
CA GLU A 774 5.94 2.71 -1.83
C GLU A 774 5.55 3.14 -3.25
N LYS A 775 6.38 2.82 -4.23
CA LYS A 775 6.08 3.09 -5.65
C LYS A 775 4.81 2.37 -6.09
N SER A 776 4.70 1.08 -5.79
CA SER A 776 3.52 0.27 -6.16
C SER A 776 2.25 0.75 -5.48
N ARG A 777 2.35 1.23 -4.23
CA ARG A 777 1.24 1.83 -3.49
C ARG A 777 0.74 3.11 -4.12
N LEU A 778 1.65 4.03 -4.44
CA LEU A 778 1.31 5.29 -5.09
C LEU A 778 0.63 5.06 -6.45
N GLU A 779 1.15 4.12 -7.24
CA GLU A 779 0.52 3.74 -8.52
C GLU A 779 -0.92 3.22 -8.33
N CYS A 780 -1.16 2.42 -7.28
CA CYS A 780 -2.50 1.92 -6.97
C CYS A 780 -3.45 3.05 -6.56
N ASP A 781 -3.00 3.98 -5.74
CA ASP A 781 -3.82 5.11 -5.26
C ASP A 781 -4.20 6.05 -6.41
N VAL A 782 -3.26 6.36 -7.31
CA VAL A 782 -3.50 7.16 -8.52
C VAL A 782 -4.49 6.45 -9.44
N ALA A 783 -4.31 5.15 -9.66
CA ALA A 783 -5.20 4.37 -10.50
C ALA A 783 -6.62 4.25 -9.91
N ASP A 784 -6.78 4.06 -8.59
CA ASP A 784 -8.10 4.03 -7.93
C ASP A 784 -8.83 5.38 -8.05
N SER A 785 -8.11 6.48 -7.81
CA SER A 785 -8.65 7.84 -7.99
C SER A 785 -9.11 8.09 -9.43
N THR A 786 -8.31 7.64 -10.40
CA THR A 786 -8.63 7.77 -11.82
C THR A 786 -9.87 6.95 -12.18
N ALA A 787 -9.95 5.68 -11.74
CA ALA A 787 -11.10 4.82 -11.97
C ALA A 787 -12.40 5.43 -11.42
N ARG A 788 -12.38 5.94 -10.18
CA ARG A 788 -13.54 6.63 -9.57
C ARG A 788 -13.95 7.87 -10.35
N THR A 789 -12.98 8.63 -10.86
CA THR A 789 -13.24 9.83 -11.66
C THR A 789 -13.94 9.47 -12.98
N ILE A 790 -13.45 8.43 -13.67
CA ILE A 790 -14.07 7.93 -14.91
C ILE A 790 -15.49 7.42 -14.63
N GLU A 791 -15.69 6.64 -13.56
CA GLU A 791 -16.99 6.10 -13.17
C GLU A 791 -18.02 7.22 -12.91
N ASN A 792 -17.64 8.22 -12.13
CA ASN A 792 -18.49 9.38 -11.85
C ASN A 792 -18.79 10.19 -13.11
N SER A 793 -17.80 10.37 -13.99
CA SER A 793 -17.99 11.05 -15.27
C SER A 793 -18.93 10.28 -16.18
N LEU A 794 -18.88 8.95 -16.17
CA LEU A 794 -19.74 8.08 -16.96
C LEU A 794 -21.20 8.18 -16.50
N LYS A 795 -21.45 8.14 -15.18
CA LYS A 795 -22.79 8.32 -14.60
C LYS A 795 -23.43 9.65 -15.02
N ARG A 796 -22.65 10.74 -14.99
CA ARG A 796 -23.12 12.07 -15.45
C ARG A 796 -23.44 12.08 -16.94
N ARG A 797 -22.55 11.51 -17.77
CA ARG A 797 -22.76 11.43 -19.22
C ARG A 797 -23.96 10.57 -19.59
N GLU A 798 -24.26 9.51 -18.87
CA GLU A 798 -25.43 8.67 -19.13
C GLU A 798 -26.75 9.43 -19.00
N VAL A 799 -26.87 10.29 -17.97
CA VAL A 799 -28.03 11.17 -17.82
C VAL A 799 -28.08 12.19 -18.96
N ALA A 800 -26.94 12.81 -19.28
CA ALA A 800 -26.85 13.80 -20.35
C ALA A 800 -27.23 13.21 -21.72
N ILE A 801 -26.76 12.01 -22.06
CA ILE A 801 -27.07 11.32 -23.31
C ILE A 801 -28.58 11.11 -23.45
N LYS A 802 -29.27 10.68 -22.38
CA LYS A 802 -30.74 10.49 -22.40
C LYS A 802 -31.49 11.80 -22.64
N ILE A 803 -31.04 12.89 -22.02
CA ILE A 803 -31.64 14.22 -22.20
C ILE A 803 -31.41 14.73 -23.62
N LEU A 804 -30.16 14.66 -24.10
CA LEU A 804 -29.78 15.10 -25.44
C LEU A 804 -30.52 14.30 -26.52
N LEU A 805 -30.61 12.97 -26.38
CA LEU A 805 -31.33 12.12 -27.34
C LEU A 805 -32.79 12.54 -27.46
N LYS A 806 -33.49 12.73 -26.33
CA LYS A 806 -34.88 13.20 -26.33
C LYS A 806 -35.03 14.59 -26.97
N ALA A 807 -34.11 15.51 -26.66
CA ALA A 807 -34.13 16.85 -27.25
C ALA A 807 -33.89 16.82 -28.77
N THR A 808 -32.94 16.01 -29.24
CA THR A 808 -32.66 15.84 -30.67
C THR A 808 -33.82 15.17 -31.41
N ILE A 809 -34.47 14.18 -30.80
CA ILE A 809 -35.69 13.56 -31.35
C ILE A 809 -36.78 14.60 -31.56
N GLU A 810 -37.09 15.42 -30.54
CA GLU A 810 -38.14 16.43 -30.66
C GLU A 810 -37.76 17.55 -31.65
N ALA A 811 -36.50 17.99 -31.65
CA ALA A 811 -36.02 18.97 -32.62
C ALA A 811 -36.14 18.46 -34.07
N THR A 812 -35.77 17.20 -34.31
CA THR A 812 -35.92 16.54 -35.62
C THR A 812 -37.40 16.44 -36.00
N ARG A 813 -38.27 16.07 -35.05
CA ARG A 813 -39.72 15.97 -35.27
C ARG A 813 -40.32 17.32 -35.67
N LEU A 814 -40.02 18.39 -34.93
CA LEU A 814 -40.51 19.74 -35.23
C LEU A 814 -39.99 20.24 -36.58
N SER A 815 -38.70 20.02 -36.88
CA SER A 815 -38.14 20.41 -38.17
C SER A 815 -38.78 19.63 -39.32
N PHE A 816 -39.07 18.34 -39.15
CA PHE A 816 -39.72 17.52 -40.16
C PHE A 816 -41.13 18.02 -40.50
N VAL A 817 -41.94 18.29 -39.46
CA VAL A 817 -43.29 18.85 -39.63
C VAL A 817 -43.24 20.22 -40.33
N SER A 818 -42.29 21.08 -39.92
CA SER A 818 -42.11 22.39 -40.55
C SER A 818 -41.76 22.26 -42.04
N THR A 819 -40.86 21.36 -42.41
CA THR A 819 -40.45 21.15 -43.81
C THR A 819 -41.59 20.59 -44.67
N LEU A 820 -42.41 19.67 -44.13
CA LEU A 820 -43.58 19.14 -44.84
C LEU A 820 -44.67 20.22 -45.07
N SER A 821 -44.88 21.09 -44.09
CA SER A 821 -45.93 22.11 -44.13
C SER A 821 -45.79 23.12 -45.28
N VAL A 822 -44.56 23.35 -45.78
CA VAL A 822 -44.25 24.22 -46.93
C VAL A 822 -45.07 23.84 -48.17
N ARG A 823 -45.47 22.58 -48.29
CA ARG A 823 -46.23 22.04 -49.43
C ARG A 823 -47.62 21.55 -49.05
N GLY A 824 -48.11 21.92 -47.86
CA GLY A 824 -49.43 21.55 -47.39
C GLY A 824 -49.60 20.07 -47.00
N PHE A 825 -48.51 19.31 -46.86
CA PHE A 825 -48.58 17.97 -46.27
C PHE A 825 -48.60 18.06 -44.74
N GLU A 826 -49.42 17.22 -44.11
CA GLU A 826 -49.34 16.97 -42.66
C GLU A 826 -48.62 15.65 -42.43
N GLY A 827 -47.71 15.59 -41.45
CA GLY A 827 -46.97 14.38 -41.17
C GLY A 827 -46.56 14.24 -39.71
N GLU A 828 -46.28 13.01 -39.30
CA GLU A 828 -45.86 12.64 -37.95
C GLU A 828 -44.62 11.74 -38.01
N LEU A 829 -43.63 12.05 -37.16
CA LEU A 829 -42.42 11.27 -36.98
C LEU A 829 -42.47 10.61 -35.61
N HIS A 830 -42.57 9.28 -35.57
CA HIS A 830 -42.62 8.50 -34.32
C HIS A 830 -41.32 7.71 -34.13
N MET A 831 -40.55 8.05 -33.10
CA MET A 831 -39.32 7.35 -32.73
C MET A 831 -39.50 6.52 -31.46
N ASP A 832 -39.37 5.21 -31.60
CA ASP A 832 -39.32 4.26 -30.49
C ASP A 832 -37.87 3.81 -30.25
N THR A 833 -37.24 4.43 -29.26
CA THR A 833 -35.86 4.10 -28.85
C THR A 833 -35.77 2.72 -28.18
N GLY A 834 -36.87 2.18 -27.64
CA GLY A 834 -36.89 0.87 -26.97
C GLY A 834 -36.85 -0.28 -27.96
N ASN A 835 -37.62 -0.17 -29.05
CA ASN A 835 -37.66 -1.18 -30.13
C ASN A 835 -36.76 -0.84 -31.33
N THR A 836 -35.93 0.19 -31.22
CA THR A 836 -35.02 0.67 -32.30
C THR A 836 -35.74 0.91 -33.63
N ARG A 837 -36.85 1.64 -33.55
CA ARG A 837 -37.82 1.79 -34.65
C ARG A 837 -38.15 3.24 -34.91
N LEU A 838 -38.20 3.64 -36.18
CA LEU A 838 -38.61 4.98 -36.62
C LEU A 838 -39.65 4.87 -37.72
N ASP A 839 -40.87 5.32 -37.41
CA ASP A 839 -42.01 5.33 -38.33
C ASP A 839 -42.30 6.78 -38.79
N ILE A 840 -42.63 6.94 -40.07
CA ILE A 840 -42.96 8.22 -40.70
C ILE A 840 -44.36 8.08 -41.31
N TYR A 841 -45.27 8.96 -40.93
CA TYR A 841 -46.64 8.98 -41.43
C TYR A 841 -46.96 10.31 -42.10
N ILE A 842 -47.66 10.29 -43.24
CA ILE A 842 -48.01 11.50 -44.00
C ILE A 842 -49.45 11.44 -44.51
N VAL A 843 -50.11 12.60 -44.55
CA VAL A 843 -51.43 12.84 -45.11
C VAL A 843 -51.37 14.04 -46.07
N PRO A 844 -51.75 13.89 -47.36
CA PRO A 844 -51.94 15.02 -48.28
C PRO A 844 -53.15 15.86 -47.85
N ARG A 845 -53.04 17.20 -47.84
CA ARG A 845 -54.22 18.06 -47.74
C ARG A 845 -54.95 18.11 -49.08
N ASP A 846 -55.95 17.26 -49.26
CA ASP A 846 -57.01 17.54 -50.23
C ASP A 846 -58.02 18.52 -49.63
N ASN A 847 -58.49 19.45 -50.45
CA ASN A 847 -59.12 20.70 -50.04
C ASN A 847 -60.56 20.58 -49.51
N ASP A 848 -61.09 19.40 -49.18
CA ASP A 848 -62.54 19.22 -49.00
C ASP A 848 -63.03 18.40 -47.78
N SER A 849 -62.25 18.23 -46.72
CA SER A 849 -62.80 17.58 -45.50
C SER A 849 -62.19 18.11 -44.21
N ARG A 850 -62.84 19.11 -43.62
CA ARG A 850 -62.50 19.71 -42.32
C ARG A 850 -63.01 18.93 -41.10
N ASP A 851 -63.35 17.65 -41.23
CA ASP A 851 -63.86 16.84 -40.13
C ASP A 851 -62.94 15.66 -39.78
N LYS A 852 -62.34 15.76 -38.59
CA LYS A 852 -61.73 14.71 -37.75
C LYS A 852 -60.80 13.71 -38.46
N LEU A 853 -59.49 13.88 -38.20
CA LEU A 853 -58.43 12.87 -38.36
C LEU A 853 -58.87 11.51 -37.77
N ASN A 854 -59.42 10.64 -38.62
CA ASN A 854 -59.54 9.22 -38.31
C ASN A 854 -58.18 8.57 -38.58
N LYS A 855 -57.68 7.77 -37.61
CA LYS A 855 -56.45 6.97 -37.73
C LYS A 855 -56.42 6.01 -38.96
N SER A 856 -57.54 5.84 -39.66
CA SER A 856 -57.66 5.02 -40.87
C SER A 856 -57.15 5.67 -42.16
N GLN A 857 -56.76 6.96 -42.15
CA GLN A 857 -56.21 7.67 -43.32
C GLN A 857 -54.68 7.91 -43.26
N LEU A 858 -54.00 7.46 -42.20
CA LEU A 858 -52.54 7.52 -42.10
C LEU A 858 -51.90 6.55 -43.10
N LYS A 859 -51.25 7.08 -44.15
CA LYS A 859 -50.45 6.27 -45.07
C LYS A 859 -49.04 6.10 -44.50
N ASP A 860 -48.61 4.84 -44.34
CA ASP A 860 -47.21 4.51 -44.10
C ASP A 860 -46.40 4.84 -45.37
N THR A 861 -45.11 5.14 -45.23
CA THR A 861 -44.16 5.31 -46.34
C THR A 861 -44.19 4.20 -47.39
N ALA A 862 -44.68 3.00 -47.05
CA ALA A 862 -44.88 1.90 -47.98
C ALA A 862 -46.12 2.04 -48.89
N SER A 863 -47.12 2.84 -48.52
CA SER A 863 -48.37 3.06 -49.25
C SER A 863 -48.46 4.43 -49.96
N LEU A 864 -47.35 5.18 -49.99
CA LEU A 864 -47.22 6.45 -50.71
C LEU A 864 -46.83 6.25 -52.19
N SER A 865 -47.23 7.18 -53.05
CA SER A 865 -46.76 7.22 -54.45
C SER A 865 -45.24 7.47 -54.52
N GLY A 866 -44.58 7.10 -55.64
CA GLY A 866 -43.13 7.27 -55.79
C GLY A 866 -42.64 8.72 -55.60
N GLY A 867 -43.47 9.70 -56.00
CA GLY A 867 -43.21 11.13 -55.78
C GLY A 867 -43.36 11.57 -54.31
N GLU A 868 -44.43 11.12 -53.64
CA GLU A 868 -44.65 11.42 -52.21
C GLU A 868 -43.59 10.78 -51.32
N LYS A 869 -43.17 9.55 -51.62
CA LYS A 869 -42.09 8.86 -50.91
C LYS A 869 -40.76 9.61 -51.04
N SER A 870 -40.46 10.08 -52.25
CA SER A 870 -39.27 10.88 -52.53
C SER A 870 -39.26 12.21 -51.73
N TYR A 871 -40.39 12.93 -51.72
CA TYR A 871 -40.56 14.18 -50.99
C TYR A 871 -40.43 13.99 -49.47
N THR A 872 -41.12 12.99 -48.93
CA THR A 872 -41.06 12.59 -47.51
C THR A 872 -39.63 12.35 -47.03
N THR A 873 -38.87 11.66 -47.87
CA THR A 873 -37.54 11.20 -47.53
C THR A 873 -36.53 12.35 -47.56
N VAL A 874 -36.67 13.27 -48.54
CA VAL A 874 -35.89 14.53 -48.57
C VAL A 874 -36.25 15.43 -47.39
N ALA A 875 -37.54 15.56 -47.06
CA ALA A 875 -37.98 16.33 -45.89
C ALA A 875 -37.39 15.77 -44.57
N PHE A 876 -37.25 14.45 -44.46
CA PHE A 876 -36.60 13.79 -43.33
C PHE A 876 -35.09 14.07 -43.27
N ILE A 877 -34.37 14.03 -44.40
CA ILE A 877 -32.96 14.45 -44.47
C ILE A 877 -32.78 15.88 -43.98
N MET A 878 -33.61 16.81 -44.47
CA MET A 878 -33.53 18.22 -44.10
C MET A 878 -33.83 18.43 -42.61
N ALA A 879 -34.75 17.64 -42.05
CA ALA A 879 -35.01 17.64 -40.63
C ALA A 879 -33.78 17.21 -39.82
N LEU A 880 -33.03 16.20 -40.28
CA LEU A 880 -31.76 15.80 -39.66
C LEU A 880 -30.72 16.91 -39.76
N TRP A 881 -30.59 17.57 -40.92
CA TRP A 881 -29.65 18.68 -41.12
C TRP A 881 -29.82 19.81 -40.09
N SER A 882 -31.05 20.08 -39.67
CA SER A 882 -31.36 21.08 -38.63
C SER A 882 -30.73 20.77 -37.26
N THR A 883 -30.50 19.49 -36.97
CA THR A 883 -29.92 19.02 -35.70
C THR A 883 -28.43 18.76 -35.78
N MET A 884 -27.87 18.71 -37.00
CA MET A 884 -26.45 18.49 -37.25
C MET A 884 -25.70 19.83 -37.21
N ALA A 885 -24.44 19.80 -36.78
CA ALA A 885 -23.56 20.97 -36.75
C ALA A 885 -22.37 20.78 -37.70
N VAL A 886 -22.65 20.63 -38.99
CA VAL A 886 -21.63 20.46 -40.05
C VAL A 886 -21.50 21.73 -40.90
N PRO A 887 -20.29 22.05 -41.41
CA PRO A 887 -20.06 23.28 -42.18
C PRO A 887 -20.65 23.23 -43.60
N PHE A 888 -20.87 22.03 -44.14
CA PHE A 888 -21.48 21.86 -45.45
C PHE A 888 -22.25 20.53 -45.56
N PHE A 889 -23.19 20.51 -46.49
CA PHE A 889 -23.94 19.32 -46.90
C PHE A 889 -23.70 19.04 -48.37
N SER A 890 -23.61 17.78 -48.75
CA SER A 890 -23.47 17.35 -50.14
C SER A 890 -24.47 16.26 -50.47
N MET A 891 -25.19 16.38 -51.59
CA MET A 891 -26.07 15.34 -52.11
C MET A 891 -25.71 15.01 -53.55
N ASP A 892 -25.51 13.72 -53.80
CA ASP A 892 -25.19 13.17 -55.12
C ASP A 892 -26.37 12.41 -55.72
N GLU A 893 -26.64 12.64 -57.00
CA GLU A 893 -27.69 11.99 -57.81
C GLU A 893 -29.08 11.93 -57.14
N PHE A 894 -29.43 12.93 -56.34
CA PHE A 894 -30.65 12.91 -55.53
C PHE A 894 -31.93 12.93 -56.35
N ASP A 895 -31.90 13.40 -57.60
CA ASP A 895 -33.06 13.59 -58.47
C ASP A 895 -33.18 12.58 -59.62
N VAL A 896 -32.24 11.62 -59.74
CA VAL A 896 -32.17 10.65 -60.86
C VAL A 896 -33.37 9.72 -60.93
N PHE A 897 -34.01 9.43 -59.81
CA PHE A 897 -35.16 8.53 -59.71
C PHE A 897 -36.51 9.26 -59.63
N MET A 898 -36.52 10.57 -59.89
CA MET A 898 -37.70 11.42 -59.78
C MET A 898 -38.19 11.85 -61.15
N ASP A 899 -39.51 11.98 -61.33
CA ASP A 899 -40.07 12.58 -62.54
C ASP A 899 -39.81 14.11 -62.59
N SER A 900 -40.05 14.73 -63.75
CA SER A 900 -39.75 16.14 -63.99
C SER A 900 -40.51 17.10 -63.06
N ILE A 901 -41.71 16.73 -62.61
CA ILE A 901 -42.55 17.53 -61.71
C ILE A 901 -41.99 17.44 -60.28
N ASN A 902 -41.77 16.24 -59.76
CA ASN A 902 -41.22 15.99 -58.42
C ASN A 902 -39.80 16.52 -58.27
N ARG A 903 -39.00 16.46 -59.33
CA ARG A 903 -37.67 17.06 -59.39
C ARG A 903 -37.70 18.57 -59.17
N LYS A 904 -38.54 19.31 -59.89
CA LYS A 904 -38.69 20.76 -59.71
C LYS A 904 -39.09 21.10 -58.27
N ASN A 905 -40.03 20.34 -57.73
CA ASN A 905 -40.55 20.51 -56.37
C ASN A 905 -39.48 20.29 -55.29
N ILE A 906 -38.63 19.29 -55.45
CA ILE A 906 -37.57 18.97 -54.49
C ILE A 906 -36.42 19.97 -54.58
N MET A 907 -36.08 20.44 -55.78
CA MET A 907 -35.11 21.52 -55.98
C MET A 907 -35.54 22.81 -55.28
N GLU A 908 -36.79 23.24 -55.45
CA GLU A 908 -37.34 24.40 -54.76
C GLU A 908 -37.31 24.24 -53.24
N LEU A 909 -37.65 23.05 -52.73
CA LEU A 909 -37.60 22.73 -51.30
C LEU A 909 -36.18 22.81 -50.72
N LEU A 910 -35.20 22.25 -51.42
CA LEU A 910 -33.79 22.28 -51.02
C LEU A 910 -33.24 23.70 -50.99
N LEU A 911 -33.54 24.51 -52.02
CA LEU A 911 -33.16 25.91 -52.08
C LEU A 911 -33.83 26.74 -50.98
N HIS A 912 -35.12 26.52 -50.73
CA HIS A 912 -35.84 27.19 -49.64
C HIS A 912 -35.20 26.93 -48.28
N ASN A 913 -34.79 25.69 -48.02
CA ASN A 913 -34.12 25.34 -46.77
C ASN A 913 -32.68 25.84 -46.68
N ALA A 914 -31.94 25.84 -47.79
CA ALA A 914 -30.59 26.43 -47.83
C ALA A 914 -30.65 27.94 -47.53
N ARG A 915 -31.69 28.63 -48.00
CA ARG A 915 -31.95 30.07 -47.76
C ARG A 915 -32.52 30.37 -46.37
N ASN A 916 -32.83 29.36 -45.56
CA ASN A 916 -33.36 29.56 -44.21
C ASN A 916 -32.35 30.33 -43.34
N PRO A 917 -32.76 31.37 -42.60
CA PRO A 917 -31.88 32.12 -41.70
C PRO A 917 -31.04 31.26 -40.75
N ASN A 918 -31.57 30.12 -40.31
CA ASN A 918 -30.87 29.19 -39.41
C ASN A 918 -29.78 28.35 -40.10
N MET A 919 -29.68 28.41 -41.43
CA MET A 919 -28.75 27.64 -42.26
C MET A 919 -27.70 28.50 -42.97
N LYS A 920 -27.73 29.83 -42.77
CA LYS A 920 -26.88 30.80 -43.51
C LYS A 920 -25.37 30.58 -43.38
N ASP A 921 -24.92 29.97 -42.29
CA ASP A 921 -23.50 29.69 -42.03
C ASP A 921 -23.01 28.36 -42.66
N ARG A 922 -23.80 27.75 -43.55
CA ARG A 922 -23.53 26.42 -44.12
C ARG A 922 -23.54 26.44 -45.64
N GLN A 923 -22.68 25.62 -46.25
CA GLN A 923 -22.63 25.45 -47.70
C GLN A 923 -23.43 24.21 -48.14
N PHE A 924 -24.12 24.30 -49.27
CA PHE A 924 -24.89 23.19 -49.84
C PHE A 924 -24.36 22.86 -51.23
N LEU A 925 -24.01 21.59 -51.45
CA LEU A 925 -23.50 21.08 -52.72
C LEU A 925 -24.48 20.05 -53.25
N PHE A 926 -25.02 20.31 -54.44
CA PHE A 926 -25.96 19.43 -55.12
C PHE A 926 -25.35 18.98 -56.44
N LEU A 927 -25.17 17.67 -56.59
CA LEU A 927 -24.66 17.05 -57.82
C LEU A 927 -25.83 16.34 -58.50
N THR A 928 -26.11 16.72 -59.74
CA THR A 928 -27.16 16.09 -60.55
C THR A 928 -26.66 15.90 -61.99
N PRO A 929 -26.92 14.73 -62.60
CA PRO A 929 -26.63 14.48 -64.01
C PRO A 929 -27.70 15.05 -64.95
N LEU A 930 -28.79 15.63 -64.39
CA LEU A 930 -29.94 16.12 -65.13
C LEU A 930 -29.88 17.65 -65.32
N ASP A 931 -30.54 18.14 -66.37
CA ASP A 931 -30.44 19.56 -66.76
C ASP A 931 -31.01 20.52 -65.71
N CYS A 932 -30.25 21.55 -65.32
CA CYS A 932 -30.60 22.52 -64.28
C CYS A 932 -31.16 23.84 -64.83
N SER A 933 -31.44 23.94 -66.14
CA SER A 933 -31.95 25.15 -66.80
C SER A 933 -33.27 25.71 -66.24
N ILE A 934 -33.95 24.97 -65.35
CA ILE A 934 -35.17 25.37 -64.65
C ILE A 934 -34.88 26.40 -63.54
N LEU A 935 -33.62 26.54 -63.12
CA LEU A 935 -33.18 27.42 -62.04
C LEU A 935 -32.50 28.67 -62.60
N ASN A 936 -32.89 29.85 -62.12
CA ASN A 936 -32.18 31.09 -62.40
C ASN A 936 -31.01 31.23 -61.41
N SER A 937 -29.81 31.51 -61.92
CA SER A 937 -28.67 31.88 -61.09
C SER A 937 -28.97 33.16 -60.30
N ASP A 938 -28.66 33.17 -59.02
CA ASP A 938 -28.90 34.28 -58.08
C ASP A 938 -27.61 34.54 -57.26
N ILE A 939 -27.53 35.62 -56.49
CA ILE A 939 -26.33 36.02 -55.73
C ILE A 939 -25.87 34.90 -54.76
N ASP A 940 -26.79 34.05 -54.32
CA ASP A 940 -26.58 32.94 -53.40
C ASP A 940 -26.58 31.54 -54.05
N LEU A 941 -26.70 31.45 -55.39
CA LEU A 941 -26.72 30.18 -56.15
C LEU A 941 -25.76 30.20 -57.35
N THR A 942 -24.71 29.38 -57.28
CA THR A 942 -23.76 29.19 -58.37
C THR A 942 -23.99 27.85 -59.06
N ILE A 943 -24.20 27.85 -60.38
CA ILE A 943 -24.41 26.64 -61.18
C ILE A 943 -23.14 26.38 -62.01
N HIS A 944 -22.49 25.24 -61.76
CA HIS A 944 -21.33 24.78 -62.53
C HIS A 944 -21.73 23.64 -63.47
N LYS A 945 -21.95 23.94 -64.75
CA LYS A 945 -22.23 22.93 -65.77
C LYS A 945 -20.92 22.35 -66.32
N MET A 946 -20.69 21.06 -66.11
CA MET A 946 -19.57 20.35 -66.73
C MET A 946 -19.83 20.19 -68.24
N LEU A 947 -18.76 20.25 -69.04
CA LEU A 947 -18.84 19.92 -70.46
C LEU A 947 -19.26 18.46 -70.64
N ASP A 948 -20.02 18.18 -71.69
CA ASP A 948 -20.40 16.81 -72.02
C ASP A 948 -19.13 15.96 -72.16
N PRO A 949 -19.09 14.76 -71.55
CA PRO A 949 -17.94 13.90 -71.64
C PRO A 949 -17.68 13.56 -73.11
N GLN A 950 -16.45 13.76 -73.57
CA GLN A 950 -16.04 13.32 -74.91
C GLN A 950 -16.11 11.79 -74.97
N ARG A 951 -17.26 11.27 -75.39
CA ARG A 951 -17.38 9.86 -75.75
C ARG A 951 -16.54 9.67 -77.00
N HIS A 952 -15.35 9.09 -76.85
CA HIS A 952 -14.68 8.47 -77.98
C HIS A 952 -15.60 7.35 -78.46
N ASN A 953 -16.44 7.67 -79.44
CA ASN A 953 -17.07 6.66 -80.26
C ASN A 953 -15.92 5.85 -80.84
N ALA A 954 -15.76 4.62 -80.37
CA ALA A 954 -15.04 3.61 -81.10
C ALA A 954 -15.78 3.47 -82.44
N MET A 955 -15.35 4.24 -83.44
CA MET A 955 -15.64 3.93 -84.83
C MET A 955 -15.09 2.54 -85.08
N SER A 956 -15.98 1.71 -85.62
CA SER A 956 -15.67 0.50 -86.36
C SER A 956 -14.36 0.61 -87.14
N GLN A 957 -13.37 -0.18 -86.74
CA GLN A 957 -12.46 -0.78 -87.71
C GLN A 957 -13.01 -2.17 -88.02
N GLY A 958 -13.69 -2.26 -89.15
CA GLY A 958 -13.53 -3.43 -90.03
C GLY A 958 -12.26 -3.23 -90.85
#